data_AF-A0A917HNE8-F1
#
_entry.id   AF-A0A917HNE8-F1
#
_cell.length_a   1.000
_cell.length_b   1.000
_cell.length_c   1.000
_cell.angle_alpha   90.00
_cell.angle_beta   90.00
_cell.angle_gamma   90.00
#
_symmetry.space_group_name_H-M   'P 1'
#
loop_
_entity.id
_entity.type
_entity.pdbx_description
1 polymer ?
#
loop_
_entity_poly.entity_id
_entity_poly.type
_entity_poly.pdbx_seq_one_letter_code
_entity_poly.pdbx_strand_id
1 'polypeptide(L)'
;MKYLIASILSLSLCHGVFAQPSSAGRAPFNQTTAWHAGGFHVDVAGVIGRSDIVLGQANKDASEALPLGNGRLGVAVWGADGLTAQLNRADTLPDRLSPGQVVVPGLAAMTQAEDFRGGLDLYNGEIQEQGGGLHAVIYVQPGTDTLVIDVTGANANVQQTAKLMLWEPRAPHAIAKARVGLLSQAWIDDQQPESSGRHFGSLSTITAQGRDVSVSVVDERTVAVSFKPYADGHYRILVGSPHFDGRQDAYATAQRALVETSAEAHRTWWHDYWHRAAPMKIESADGSGEYMENLRAIYLYAAAAEKGTEYPGSQAGVADMLSSARDAHRWAPSAFWHWNLRMMVAANLGAGVEDLNAPYFNLYRENFPAIERWTRTRMNGAPGVCVPETMRFNGRGIEYEGSWKPVTIGYNCDAGFKPYYNSRTLSTGAEVSLWIWQQYLATGDLHFLTENYPVMAASTRFLLAYQKVGTDGLLHTSPSNAHETQWDVTDPTTDLAAEKALYPVMIQAAKLLHRDSDLVRQLESALPKLPPFPRIAEQGARTLLPPSADAEGHDVIAESYAPSAAIHNAENIGLEPVWPYDLIGDSSPMFELAKRTYVHRPFIAKADWSYDPVQAARLDLGNEVRSMLLKITEDSQHSINGFANWDKEYGEFYVEQTGVTADALQEALVQDYDGFIRLAPAVPQGWNVDGSVNVRGKTRVDVQVREGHVTTAVIEAGTTGPLRIRNPWSGEAVDVVSGAAMTKVVSGATGSVITFRGVAGTRYLLVRQGTHVEDENFAPVTGTPAITAKRLGKVQIGLFALGSSSAKEVRGTVVTLGASITAGYKSTPGTDRDWPAVLAARLAEKGMRVSVLNKGISGNRLLVNGAGPSALSRFDRDVLSQPDVHWVIFSDDPINDLGSTRPAPTGDQLIDGIRLLIARAHQRHIQFFCSTLTPYEGANYWTPTGETAREQVNMFLRSEKSGCDAVIDQDSATHDPAHPTRFLPAYDSGDHLHPNDAGHRAIANAVDLSLFSR
;
A
#
# COMPACT_ATOMS: atom_id res chain seq x y z
N MET A 1 -48.16 63.65 32.59
CA MET A 1 -49.32 62.79 32.28
C MET A 1 -48.86 61.74 31.28
N LYS A 2 -49.10 60.42 31.45
CA LYS A 2 -49.76 59.69 32.55
C LYS A 2 -49.22 58.23 32.57
N TYR A 3 -48.56 57.81 33.67
CA TYR A 3 -48.29 56.41 34.09
C TYR A 3 -47.44 55.51 33.16
N LEU A 4 -46.92 54.32 33.56
CA LEU A 4 -46.08 53.83 34.70
C LEU A 4 -45.81 52.31 34.41
N ILE A 5 -44.79 51.55 34.83
CA ILE A 5 -43.61 51.64 35.75
C ILE A 5 -42.36 51.09 35.00
N ALA A 6 -41.13 51.35 35.47
CA ALA A 6 -39.89 50.72 34.97
C ALA A 6 -39.44 49.50 35.82
N SER A 7 -38.81 48.50 35.21
CA SER A 7 -38.11 47.41 35.92
C SER A 7 -36.98 46.80 35.08
N ILE A 8 -35.89 46.43 35.74
CA ILE A 8 -34.72 45.76 35.17
C ILE A 8 -34.93 44.25 35.31
N LEU A 9 -34.65 43.47 34.25
CA LEU A 9 -34.50 42.02 34.38
C LEU A 9 -33.43 41.48 33.44
N SER A 10 -32.62 40.56 33.97
CA SER A 10 -31.57 39.84 33.27
C SER A 10 -32.15 38.76 32.36
N LEU A 11 -31.67 38.67 31.12
CA LEU A 11 -31.88 37.47 30.30
C LEU A 11 -31.04 36.32 30.85
N SER A 12 -31.63 35.55 31.76
CA SER A 12 -31.12 34.22 32.08
C SER A 12 -31.47 33.29 30.91
N LEU A 13 -30.51 33.07 30.02
CA LEU A 13 -30.61 32.04 28.98
C LEU A 13 -30.63 30.66 29.66
N CYS A 14 -31.83 30.17 29.92
CA CYS A 14 -32.07 28.83 30.44
C CYS A 14 -31.33 27.83 29.55
N HIS A 15 -30.33 27.15 30.12
CA HIS A 15 -29.70 26.01 29.47
C HIS A 15 -30.75 24.90 29.40
N GLY A 16 -31.45 24.82 28.27
CA GLY A 16 -32.26 23.67 27.93
C GLY A 16 -31.32 22.48 27.78
N VAL A 17 -31.21 21.69 28.85
CA VAL A 17 -30.45 20.45 28.85
C VAL A 17 -31.17 19.50 27.90
N PHE A 18 -30.72 19.50 26.64
CA PHE A 18 -30.90 18.37 25.75
C PHE A 18 -30.13 17.22 26.35
N ALA A 19 -30.80 16.47 27.23
CA ALA A 19 -30.34 15.15 27.63
C ALA A 19 -30.11 14.37 26.34
N GLN A 20 -28.91 13.82 26.17
CA GLN A 20 -28.66 12.84 25.13
C GLN A 20 -29.71 11.73 25.26
N PRO A 21 -30.22 11.16 24.14
CA PRO A 21 -31.11 10.01 24.24
C PRO A 21 -30.38 8.91 25.00
N SER A 22 -30.89 8.57 26.18
CA SER A 22 -30.35 7.50 27.02
C SER A 22 -30.20 6.23 26.19
N SER A 23 -29.09 5.51 26.32
CA SER A 23 -28.70 4.35 25.53
C SER A 23 -29.70 3.19 25.65
N ALA A 24 -30.80 3.30 24.91
CA ALA A 24 -31.90 2.36 24.89
C ALA A 24 -31.54 1.11 24.09
N GLY A 25 -30.80 0.21 24.73
CA GLY A 25 -30.70 -1.21 24.37
C GLY A 25 -30.47 -1.50 22.89
N ARG A 26 -29.28 -1.20 22.36
CA ARG A 26 -28.72 -2.09 21.33
C ARG A 26 -28.75 -3.51 21.90
N ALA A 27 -29.28 -4.47 21.16
CA ALA A 27 -29.13 -5.87 21.54
C ALA A 27 -27.62 -6.16 21.68
N PRO A 28 -27.19 -6.90 22.72
CA PRO A 28 -25.77 -7.19 22.87
C PRO A 28 -25.31 -7.99 21.66
N PHE A 29 -24.38 -7.42 20.89
CA PHE A 29 -23.41 -8.26 20.20
C PHE A 29 -22.77 -9.16 21.26
N ASN A 30 -22.57 -10.43 20.93
CA ASN A 30 -21.91 -11.36 21.84
C ASN A 30 -20.40 -11.04 21.80
N GLN A 31 -20.03 -9.91 22.41
CA GLN A 31 -18.69 -9.35 22.33
C GLN A 31 -17.71 -10.31 22.99
N THR A 32 -16.68 -10.67 22.23
CA THR A 32 -15.64 -11.60 22.66
C THR A 32 -14.31 -10.89 22.77
N THR A 33 -13.57 -11.18 23.83
CA THR A 33 -12.18 -10.75 23.99
C THR A 33 -11.23 -11.93 23.78
N ALA A 34 -10.07 -11.66 23.17
CA ALA A 34 -8.95 -12.58 23.11
C ALA A 34 -8.02 -12.46 24.33
N TRP A 35 -8.33 -11.56 25.28
CA TRP A 35 -7.69 -11.54 26.60
C TRP A 35 -8.27 -12.63 27.51
N HIS A 36 -7.41 -13.52 28.01
CA HIS A 36 -7.79 -14.51 29.01
C HIS A 36 -6.59 -14.94 29.87
N ALA A 37 -6.83 -15.23 31.15
CA ALA A 37 -5.82 -15.74 32.09
C ALA A 37 -4.48 -14.96 32.11
N GLY A 38 -4.54 -13.63 31.94
CA GLY A 38 -3.37 -12.75 31.98
C GLY A 38 -2.59 -12.60 30.66
N GLY A 39 -3.11 -13.12 29.54
CA GLY A 39 -2.49 -13.00 28.21
C GLY A 39 -3.49 -12.75 27.09
N PHE A 40 -2.98 -12.27 25.95
CA PHE A 40 -3.72 -12.15 24.69
C PHE A 40 -3.46 -13.40 23.84
N HIS A 41 -4.51 -14.07 23.34
CA HIS A 41 -4.40 -15.38 22.71
C HIS A 41 -4.62 -15.30 21.20
N VAL A 42 -3.61 -15.69 20.43
CA VAL A 42 -3.64 -15.73 18.96
C VAL A 42 -3.24 -17.12 18.46
N ASP A 43 -4.12 -17.73 17.69
CA ASP A 43 -3.83 -18.86 16.82
C ASP A 43 -3.17 -18.33 15.54
N VAL A 44 -1.84 -18.26 15.58
CA VAL A 44 -1.03 -17.70 14.48
C VAL A 44 -1.20 -18.50 13.19
N ALA A 45 -1.35 -19.84 13.28
CA ALA A 45 -1.56 -20.68 12.10
C ALA A 45 -2.91 -20.37 11.44
N GLY A 46 -3.99 -20.31 12.21
CA GLY A 46 -5.33 -19.98 11.71
C GLY A 46 -5.45 -18.54 11.19
N VAL A 47 -4.69 -17.58 11.74
CA VAL A 47 -4.63 -16.20 11.24
C VAL A 47 -3.81 -16.10 9.96
N ILE A 48 -2.56 -16.57 9.93
CA ILE A 48 -1.70 -16.44 8.75
C ILE A 48 -2.25 -17.26 7.57
N GLY A 49 -2.80 -18.45 7.81
CA GLY A 49 -3.39 -19.28 6.76
C GLY A 49 -4.57 -18.63 6.03
N ARG A 50 -5.30 -17.67 6.65
CA ARG A 50 -6.33 -16.88 5.94
C ARG A 50 -5.76 -16.14 4.74
N SER A 51 -4.45 -15.90 4.73
CA SER A 51 -3.72 -15.16 3.70
C SER A 51 -3.10 -16.03 2.60
N ASP A 52 -3.18 -17.37 2.71
CA ASP A 52 -2.56 -18.31 1.76
C ASP A 52 -2.98 -18.07 0.30
N ILE A 53 -2.03 -18.28 -0.62
CA ILE A 53 -2.21 -17.96 -2.05
C ILE A 53 -2.67 -19.21 -2.80
N VAL A 54 -3.99 -19.39 -2.90
CA VAL A 54 -4.61 -20.61 -3.43
C VAL A 54 -4.61 -20.66 -4.97
N LEU A 55 -4.20 -21.80 -5.52
CA LEU A 55 -4.26 -22.14 -6.94
C LEU A 55 -5.30 -23.25 -7.18
N GLY A 56 -6.51 -22.88 -7.60
CA GLY A 56 -7.53 -23.81 -8.10
C GLY A 56 -7.28 -24.33 -9.53
N GLN A 57 -6.27 -23.80 -10.20
CA GLN A 57 -5.72 -24.28 -11.47
C GLN A 57 -4.21 -23.97 -11.45
N ALA A 58 -3.39 -24.72 -12.20
CA ALA A 58 -1.96 -24.46 -12.25
C ALA A 58 -1.66 -23.08 -12.86
N ASN A 59 -0.76 -22.33 -12.22
CA ASN A 59 -0.21 -21.09 -12.75
C ASN A 59 0.73 -21.42 -13.93
N LYS A 60 0.52 -20.80 -15.09
CA LYS A 60 1.21 -21.20 -16.34
C LYS A 60 2.07 -20.09 -16.92
N ASP A 61 1.81 -18.84 -16.57
CA ASP A 61 2.64 -17.71 -16.97
C ASP A 61 3.66 -17.35 -15.89
N ALA A 62 4.83 -16.83 -16.29
CA ALA A 62 5.90 -16.46 -15.36
C ALA A 62 5.47 -15.32 -14.40
N SER A 63 4.60 -14.42 -14.85
CA SER A 63 3.96 -13.39 -14.02
C SER A 63 2.98 -13.94 -12.97
N GLU A 64 2.62 -15.22 -13.05
CA GLU A 64 1.82 -15.91 -12.05
C GLU A 64 2.67 -16.70 -11.02
N ALA A 65 4.01 -16.57 -11.07
CA ALA A 65 4.90 -17.35 -10.23
C ALA A 65 4.73 -17.05 -8.73
N LEU A 66 4.71 -18.11 -7.92
CA LEU A 66 4.63 -18.04 -6.47
C LEU A 66 6.04 -17.88 -5.85
N PRO A 67 6.22 -16.99 -4.85
CA PRO A 67 7.51 -16.75 -4.22
C PRO A 67 7.87 -17.80 -3.15
N LEU A 68 9.15 -18.16 -3.10
CA LEU A 68 9.80 -18.89 -2.00
C LEU A 68 11.16 -18.26 -1.69
N GLY A 69 11.65 -18.39 -0.46
CA GLY A 69 13.01 -17.95 -0.13
C GLY A 69 13.40 -18.14 1.33
N ASN A 70 14.63 -17.74 1.65
CA ASN A 70 15.21 -17.79 2.99
C ASN A 70 16.08 -16.56 3.33
N GLY A 71 15.93 -15.47 2.57
CA GLY A 71 16.75 -14.27 2.66
C GLY A 71 18.12 -14.35 1.99
N ARG A 72 18.49 -15.48 1.36
CA ARG A 72 19.81 -15.69 0.71
C ARG A 72 19.71 -16.32 -0.68
N LEU A 73 18.78 -17.27 -0.84
CA LEU A 73 18.28 -17.79 -2.10
C LEU A 73 16.79 -17.43 -2.16
N GLY A 74 16.40 -16.73 -3.22
CA GLY A 74 15.00 -16.49 -3.58
C GLY A 74 14.63 -17.32 -4.81
N VAL A 75 13.37 -17.74 -4.91
CA VAL A 75 12.87 -18.62 -5.97
C VAL A 75 11.46 -18.21 -6.38
N ALA A 76 11.19 -18.21 -7.69
CA ALA A 76 9.84 -18.01 -8.24
C ALA A 76 9.39 -19.29 -8.98
N VAL A 77 8.21 -19.83 -8.63
CA VAL A 77 7.75 -21.17 -9.06
C VAL A 77 6.41 -21.13 -9.82
N TRP A 78 6.33 -21.81 -10.97
CA TRP A 78 5.11 -21.95 -11.78
C TRP A 78 5.07 -23.23 -12.62
N GLY A 79 3.87 -23.63 -13.06
CA GLY A 79 3.55 -24.91 -13.69
C GLY A 79 3.55 -24.96 -15.23
N ALA A 80 4.39 -24.18 -15.92
CA ALA A 80 4.41 -24.13 -17.39
C ALA A 80 4.85 -25.46 -18.06
N ASP A 81 6.09 -25.89 -17.80
CA ASP A 81 6.74 -27.05 -18.42
C ASP A 81 6.74 -28.26 -17.48
N GLY A 82 5.58 -28.55 -16.90
CA GLY A 82 5.46 -29.39 -15.71
C GLY A 82 5.61 -28.54 -14.47
N LEU A 83 6.83 -28.39 -13.96
CA LEU A 83 7.16 -27.41 -12.93
C LEU A 83 8.45 -26.66 -13.32
N THR A 84 8.42 -25.34 -13.23
CA THR A 84 9.55 -24.44 -13.48
C THR A 84 9.82 -23.63 -12.22
N ALA A 85 11.10 -23.52 -11.84
CA ALA A 85 11.55 -22.71 -10.70
C ALA A 85 12.77 -21.85 -11.11
N GLN A 86 12.59 -20.53 -11.09
CA GLN A 86 13.62 -19.53 -11.34
C GLN A 86 14.41 -19.25 -10.05
N LEU A 87 15.75 -19.31 -10.07
CA LEU A 87 16.61 -19.06 -8.90
C LEU A 87 17.19 -17.64 -8.96
N ASN A 88 17.23 -16.92 -7.83
CA ASN A 88 17.79 -15.57 -7.76
C ASN A 88 18.62 -15.35 -6.47
N ARG A 89 19.57 -14.41 -6.50
CA ARG A 89 20.41 -13.99 -5.36
C ARG A 89 20.74 -12.50 -5.44
N ALA A 90 20.85 -11.83 -4.28
CA ALA A 90 21.17 -10.39 -4.19
C ALA A 90 22.68 -10.07 -4.29
N ASP A 91 23.55 -11.10 -4.31
CA ASP A 91 25.01 -10.95 -4.38
C ASP A 91 25.61 -11.23 -5.77
N THR A 92 24.79 -11.49 -6.80
CA THR A 92 25.21 -11.69 -8.21
C THR A 92 25.36 -10.36 -8.98
N LEU A 93 25.87 -9.34 -8.30
CA LEU A 93 26.12 -7.98 -8.79
C LEU A 93 27.23 -7.97 -9.87
N PRO A 94 27.37 -6.91 -10.70
CA PRO A 94 26.55 -5.70 -10.74
C PRO A 94 25.21 -5.90 -11.47
N ASP A 95 25.05 -6.99 -12.22
CA ASP A 95 23.92 -7.17 -13.15
C ASP A 95 22.80 -8.09 -12.60
N ARG A 96 22.85 -8.44 -11.30
CA ARG A 96 21.94 -9.36 -10.60
C ARG A 96 21.66 -10.66 -11.40
N LEU A 97 22.71 -11.21 -11.99
CA LEU A 97 22.62 -12.37 -12.88
C LEU A 97 22.10 -13.60 -12.11
N SER A 98 21.02 -14.19 -12.60
CA SER A 98 20.39 -15.35 -11.98
C SER A 98 21.35 -16.56 -11.98
N PRO A 99 21.38 -17.36 -10.89
CA PRO A 99 22.00 -18.68 -10.90
C PRO A 99 21.38 -19.70 -11.87
N GLY A 100 20.21 -19.44 -12.43
CA GLY A 100 19.58 -20.24 -13.47
C GLY A 100 18.15 -20.67 -13.15
N GLN A 101 17.58 -21.48 -14.04
CA GLN A 101 16.21 -21.97 -13.99
C GLN A 101 16.20 -23.49 -13.93
N VAL A 102 15.31 -24.04 -13.11
CA VAL A 102 15.07 -25.47 -12.94
C VAL A 102 13.77 -25.83 -13.66
N VAL A 103 13.75 -26.95 -14.39
CA VAL A 103 12.54 -27.47 -15.05
C VAL A 103 12.39 -28.97 -14.77
N VAL A 104 11.19 -29.40 -14.39
CA VAL A 104 10.84 -30.78 -14.04
C VAL A 104 9.67 -31.29 -14.90
N PRO A 105 9.92 -31.73 -16.15
CA PRO A 105 8.85 -32.12 -17.09
C PRO A 105 7.96 -33.28 -16.62
N GLY A 106 8.44 -34.12 -15.70
CA GLY A 106 7.66 -35.20 -15.11
C GLY A 106 6.42 -34.73 -14.35
N LEU A 107 6.42 -33.49 -13.85
CA LEU A 107 5.29 -32.89 -13.13
C LEU A 107 4.18 -32.35 -14.06
N ALA A 108 4.33 -32.45 -15.39
CA ALA A 108 3.25 -32.11 -16.32
C ALA A 108 1.98 -32.96 -16.13
N ALA A 109 2.12 -34.19 -15.62
CA ALA A 109 0.98 -35.02 -15.22
C ALA A 109 0.21 -34.46 -14.00
N MET A 110 0.79 -33.52 -13.26
CA MET A 110 0.17 -32.80 -12.15
C MET A 110 -0.47 -31.49 -12.64
N THR A 111 0.31 -30.61 -13.27
CA THR A 111 -0.11 -29.25 -13.67
C THR A 111 -1.01 -29.19 -14.92
N GLN A 112 -1.28 -30.35 -15.54
CA GLN A 112 -2.28 -30.52 -16.60
C GLN A 112 -3.50 -31.36 -16.15
N ALA A 113 -3.58 -31.78 -14.89
CA ALA A 113 -4.67 -32.60 -14.39
C ALA A 113 -5.96 -31.80 -14.14
N GLU A 114 -7.12 -32.40 -14.42
CA GLU A 114 -8.44 -31.81 -14.14
C GLU A 114 -8.71 -31.65 -12.63
N ASP A 115 -8.05 -32.45 -11.79
CA ASP A 115 -8.14 -32.35 -10.33
C ASP A 115 -7.05 -31.45 -9.72
N PHE A 116 -6.29 -30.68 -10.51
CA PHE A 116 -5.22 -29.83 -9.98
C PHE A 116 -5.72 -28.89 -8.88
N ARG A 117 -4.94 -28.82 -7.80
CA ARG A 117 -5.10 -27.89 -6.68
C ARG A 117 -3.76 -27.68 -5.99
N GLY A 118 -3.49 -26.46 -5.57
CA GLY A 118 -2.27 -26.13 -4.84
C GLY A 118 -2.30 -24.72 -4.28
N GLY A 119 -1.12 -24.21 -3.90
CA GLY A 119 -0.93 -22.85 -3.42
C GLY A 119 0.35 -22.67 -2.62
N LEU A 120 0.60 -21.42 -2.21
CA LEU A 120 1.62 -21.08 -1.21
C LEU A 120 0.97 -21.05 0.17
N ASP A 121 1.40 -21.96 1.05
CA ASP A 121 1.12 -21.95 2.48
C ASP A 121 2.11 -20.97 3.14
N LEU A 122 1.62 -19.81 3.55
CA LEU A 122 2.46 -18.74 4.10
C LEU A 122 2.99 -19.10 5.49
N TYR A 123 2.24 -19.87 6.28
CA TYR A 123 2.59 -20.20 7.66
C TYR A 123 3.71 -21.26 7.73
N ASN A 124 3.68 -22.27 6.86
CA ASN A 124 4.74 -23.26 6.71
C ASN A 124 5.87 -22.80 5.77
N GLY A 125 5.58 -21.86 4.87
CA GLY A 125 6.54 -21.28 3.91
C GLY A 125 6.89 -22.18 2.73
N GLU A 126 5.93 -23.01 2.31
CA GLU A 126 6.08 -24.02 1.28
C GLU A 126 4.95 -23.94 0.25
N ILE A 127 5.27 -24.22 -1.01
CA ILE A 127 4.26 -24.44 -2.06
C ILE A 127 3.86 -25.91 -2.01
N GLN A 128 2.56 -26.16 -1.95
CA GLN A 128 1.97 -27.49 -2.03
C GLN A 128 1.14 -27.59 -3.31
N GLU A 129 1.37 -28.61 -4.13
CA GLU A 129 0.62 -28.86 -5.37
C GLU A 129 0.25 -30.34 -5.47
N GLN A 130 -0.93 -30.63 -6.03
CA GLN A 130 -1.35 -32.01 -6.33
C GLN A 130 -2.35 -32.08 -7.49
N GLY A 131 -2.33 -33.22 -8.18
CA GLY A 131 -3.15 -33.51 -9.36
C GLY A 131 -2.64 -34.76 -10.08
N GLY A 132 -3.52 -35.48 -10.78
CA GLY A 132 -3.14 -36.68 -11.55
C GLY A 132 -2.59 -37.84 -10.71
N GLY A 133 -2.84 -37.84 -9.40
CA GLY A 133 -2.26 -38.78 -8.43
C GLY A 133 -0.87 -38.41 -7.91
N LEU A 134 -0.28 -37.30 -8.38
CA LEU A 134 0.95 -36.72 -7.84
C LEU A 134 0.65 -35.72 -6.73
N HIS A 135 1.60 -35.58 -5.80
CA HIS A 135 1.64 -34.50 -4.81
C HIS A 135 3.08 -34.06 -4.59
N ALA A 136 3.33 -32.76 -4.65
CA ALA A 136 4.63 -32.11 -4.51
C ALA A 136 4.60 -31.05 -3.40
N VAL A 137 5.67 -31.03 -2.59
CA VAL A 137 5.94 -29.98 -1.58
C VAL A 137 7.27 -29.32 -1.94
N ILE A 138 7.29 -27.99 -2.04
CA ILE A 138 8.39 -27.22 -2.62
C ILE A 138 8.76 -26.10 -1.67
N TYR A 139 10.02 -26.05 -1.25
CA TYR A 139 10.49 -25.12 -0.22
C TYR A 139 11.98 -24.81 -0.31
N VAL A 140 12.40 -23.66 0.23
CA VAL A 140 13.82 -23.29 0.38
C VAL A 140 14.24 -23.53 1.83
N GLN A 141 15.32 -24.28 2.04
CA GLN A 141 15.80 -24.63 3.38
C GLN A 141 16.36 -23.39 4.11
N PRO A 142 16.04 -23.16 5.40
CA PRO A 142 16.51 -21.95 6.09
C PRO A 142 18.02 -21.98 6.41
N GLY A 143 18.57 -23.17 6.69
CA GLY A 143 19.97 -23.35 7.11
C GLY A 143 20.99 -23.57 5.99
N THR A 144 20.55 -23.73 4.74
CA THR A 144 21.38 -23.91 3.54
C THR A 144 20.86 -23.02 2.42
N ASP A 145 21.53 -22.94 1.27
CA ASP A 145 21.04 -22.18 0.12
C ASP A 145 20.46 -23.15 -0.91
N THR A 146 19.47 -23.95 -0.51
CA THR A 146 18.96 -25.10 -1.29
C THR A 146 17.43 -25.11 -1.39
N LEU A 147 16.94 -25.15 -2.62
CA LEU A 147 15.56 -25.47 -2.99
C LEU A 147 15.36 -26.99 -2.97
N VAL A 148 14.27 -27.44 -2.37
CA VAL A 148 13.80 -28.83 -2.34
C VAL A 148 12.49 -28.93 -3.11
N ILE A 149 12.38 -29.95 -3.96
CA ILE A 149 11.14 -30.37 -4.61
C ILE A 149 10.91 -31.82 -4.18
N ASP A 150 9.98 -32.03 -3.24
CA ASP A 150 9.69 -33.31 -2.60
C ASP A 150 8.40 -33.90 -3.17
N VAL A 151 8.45 -35.07 -3.83
CA VAL A 151 7.36 -35.58 -4.68
C VAL A 151 6.94 -36.99 -4.28
N THR A 152 5.63 -37.21 -4.25
CA THR A 152 4.97 -38.47 -3.90
C THR A 152 3.96 -38.89 -4.97
N GLY A 153 3.64 -40.19 -5.02
CA GLY A 153 2.67 -40.77 -5.97
C GLY A 153 3.22 -41.07 -7.38
N ALA A 154 4.50 -40.82 -7.64
CA ALA A 154 5.07 -41.00 -8.98
C ALA A 154 5.23 -42.49 -9.36
N ASN A 155 5.05 -42.82 -10.63
CA ASN A 155 5.23 -44.21 -11.08
C ASN A 155 6.71 -44.63 -10.98
N ALA A 156 7.00 -45.51 -10.03
CA ALA A 156 8.34 -46.02 -9.72
C ALA A 156 9.09 -46.66 -10.91
N ASN A 157 8.40 -47.07 -11.97
CA ASN A 157 9.04 -47.65 -13.16
C ASN A 157 9.32 -46.63 -14.28
N VAL A 158 8.76 -45.43 -14.19
CA VAL A 158 8.99 -44.33 -15.15
C VAL A 158 10.21 -43.54 -14.74
N GLN A 159 11.13 -43.33 -15.70
CA GLN A 159 12.28 -42.46 -15.50
C GLN A 159 11.83 -40.99 -15.43
N GLN A 160 12.30 -40.30 -14.41
CA GLN A 160 12.12 -38.87 -14.20
C GLN A 160 13.40 -38.12 -14.59
N THR A 161 13.22 -36.87 -15.00
CA THR A 161 14.30 -35.95 -15.38
C THR A 161 14.04 -34.58 -14.80
N ALA A 162 15.08 -33.94 -14.26
CA ALA A 162 15.07 -32.52 -13.97
C ALA A 162 16.28 -31.84 -14.65
N LYS A 163 16.07 -30.64 -15.16
CA LYS A 163 17.10 -29.82 -15.81
C LYS A 163 17.40 -28.60 -14.95
N LEU A 164 18.67 -28.19 -14.92
CA LEU A 164 19.13 -26.89 -14.43
C LEU A 164 19.82 -26.21 -15.62
N MET A 165 19.37 -24.99 -15.97
CA MET A 165 19.75 -24.32 -17.21
C MET A 165 19.96 -22.81 -17.05
N LEU A 166 20.82 -22.28 -17.91
CA LEU A 166 21.00 -20.86 -18.21
C LEU A 166 20.68 -20.61 -19.70
N TRP A 167 20.63 -19.34 -20.11
CA TRP A 167 20.20 -18.87 -21.43
C TRP A 167 21.27 -18.00 -22.08
N GLU A 168 21.18 -17.78 -23.39
CA GLU A 168 22.04 -16.80 -24.08
C GLU A 168 21.84 -15.39 -23.50
N PRO A 169 22.89 -14.57 -23.33
CA PRO A 169 24.28 -14.78 -23.77
C PRO A 169 25.22 -15.36 -22.69
N ARG A 170 24.68 -16.04 -21.66
CA ARG A 170 25.49 -16.56 -20.54
C ARG A 170 26.45 -17.65 -21.02
N ALA A 171 27.68 -17.62 -20.52
CA ALA A 171 28.74 -18.57 -20.84
C ALA A 171 29.29 -19.23 -19.56
N PRO A 172 28.54 -20.13 -18.91
CA PRO A 172 28.95 -20.80 -17.68
C PRO A 172 29.87 -22.00 -17.97
N HIS A 173 30.53 -22.48 -16.92
CA HIS A 173 31.13 -23.81 -16.91
C HIS A 173 30.10 -24.83 -16.42
N ALA A 174 29.62 -25.69 -17.32
CA ALA A 174 28.78 -26.84 -16.98
C ALA A 174 29.63 -28.05 -16.58
N ILE A 175 29.32 -28.67 -15.44
CA ILE A 175 30.01 -29.87 -14.94
C ILE A 175 28.98 -30.91 -14.51
N ALA A 176 29.15 -32.16 -14.96
CA ALA A 176 28.48 -33.35 -14.41
C ALA A 176 29.54 -34.28 -13.82
N LYS A 177 29.46 -34.57 -12.52
CA LYS A 177 30.46 -35.37 -11.81
C LYS A 177 29.81 -36.15 -10.66
N ALA A 178 30.10 -37.46 -10.59
CA ALA A 178 29.41 -38.42 -9.73
C ALA A 178 27.87 -38.37 -9.92
N ARG A 179 27.13 -37.82 -8.96
CA ARG A 179 25.66 -37.59 -9.03
C ARG A 179 25.27 -36.11 -8.96
N VAL A 180 26.22 -35.21 -9.17
CA VAL A 180 26.04 -33.76 -9.03
C VAL A 180 26.24 -33.10 -10.38
N GLY A 181 25.25 -32.30 -10.80
CA GLY A 181 25.39 -31.34 -11.89
C GLY A 181 25.60 -29.95 -11.32
N LEU A 182 26.37 -29.09 -11.98
CA LEU A 182 26.45 -27.67 -11.66
C LEU A 182 26.66 -26.81 -12.91
N LEU A 183 26.25 -25.55 -12.79
CA LEU A 183 26.60 -24.44 -13.65
C LEU A 183 27.31 -23.39 -12.80
N SER A 184 28.47 -22.92 -13.25
CA SER A 184 29.20 -21.85 -12.55
C SER A 184 29.76 -20.82 -13.51
N GLN A 185 29.47 -19.54 -13.29
CA GLN A 185 30.05 -18.42 -14.03
C GLN A 185 30.55 -17.36 -13.04
N ALA A 186 31.72 -16.79 -13.29
CA ALA A 186 32.26 -15.69 -12.49
C ALA A 186 32.68 -14.54 -13.41
N TRP A 187 32.66 -13.32 -12.88
CA TRP A 187 32.98 -12.08 -13.59
C TRP A 187 33.58 -11.06 -12.62
N ILE A 188 33.99 -9.91 -13.16
CA ILE A 188 34.51 -8.77 -12.40
C ILE A 188 33.66 -7.55 -12.74
N ASP A 189 33.36 -6.74 -11.74
CA ASP A 189 32.77 -5.42 -11.94
C ASP A 189 33.86 -4.43 -12.39
N ASP A 190 34.12 -4.37 -13.70
CA ASP A 190 35.14 -3.52 -14.32
C ASP A 190 34.68 -2.79 -15.62
N GLN A 191 33.50 -3.09 -16.16
CA GLN A 191 33.05 -2.60 -17.47
C GLN A 191 32.56 -1.14 -17.48
N GLN A 192 32.05 -0.63 -16.37
CA GLN A 192 31.39 0.69 -16.30
C GLN A 192 32.29 1.78 -15.68
N PRO A 193 32.05 3.07 -15.96
CA PRO A 193 32.65 4.17 -15.20
C PRO A 193 32.38 3.99 -13.69
N GLU A 194 33.35 4.30 -12.83
CA GLU A 194 33.21 4.18 -11.36
C GLU A 194 32.95 2.75 -10.81
N SER A 195 33.25 1.71 -11.59
CA SER A 195 33.21 0.30 -11.15
C SER A 195 34.10 0.02 -9.91
N SER A 196 33.81 -1.07 -9.20
CA SER A 196 34.44 -1.45 -7.93
C SER A 196 35.67 -2.35 -8.05
N GLY A 197 35.83 -3.09 -9.15
CA GLY A 197 36.84 -4.14 -9.29
C GLY A 197 36.59 -5.37 -8.41
N ARG A 198 35.40 -5.49 -7.78
CA ARG A 198 35.00 -6.70 -7.04
C ARG A 198 34.76 -7.85 -8.02
N HIS A 199 35.13 -9.05 -7.59
CA HIS A 199 34.72 -10.29 -8.24
C HIS A 199 33.32 -10.66 -7.76
N PHE A 200 32.55 -11.25 -8.66
CA PHE A 200 31.20 -11.76 -8.42
C PHE A 200 31.00 -13.04 -9.22
N GLY A 201 29.95 -13.78 -8.92
CA GLY A 201 29.67 -15.02 -9.61
C GLY A 201 28.30 -15.59 -9.29
N SER A 202 27.93 -16.58 -10.09
CA SER A 202 26.74 -17.41 -9.94
C SER A 202 27.16 -18.87 -9.91
N LEU A 203 26.62 -19.62 -8.95
CA LEU A 203 26.80 -21.06 -8.82
C LEU A 203 25.44 -21.68 -8.50
N SER A 204 25.02 -22.63 -9.33
CA SER A 204 23.84 -23.47 -9.09
C SER A 204 24.21 -24.93 -9.32
N THR A 205 23.58 -25.82 -8.57
CA THR A 205 23.88 -27.25 -8.60
C THR A 205 22.63 -28.08 -8.35
N ILE A 206 22.52 -29.23 -9.04
CA ILE A 206 21.35 -30.11 -9.00
C ILE A 206 21.74 -31.57 -8.74
N THR A 207 20.95 -32.25 -7.93
CA THR A 207 20.95 -33.71 -7.77
C THR A 207 19.54 -34.21 -7.47
N ALA A 208 19.36 -35.53 -7.39
CA ALA A 208 18.09 -36.16 -7.03
C ALA A 208 18.28 -37.30 -6.04
N GLN A 209 17.29 -37.51 -5.17
CA GLN A 209 17.15 -38.69 -4.32
C GLN A 209 16.13 -39.63 -4.95
N GLY A 210 16.56 -40.87 -5.21
CA GLY A 210 15.79 -41.89 -5.90
C GLY A 210 16.67 -43.09 -6.24
N ARG A 211 16.23 -43.89 -7.19
CA ARG A 211 17.02 -44.99 -7.79
C ARG A 211 17.65 -44.54 -9.12
N ASP A 212 18.68 -45.26 -9.55
CA ASP A 212 19.35 -45.11 -10.84
C ASP A 212 19.85 -43.67 -11.16
N VAL A 213 20.09 -42.86 -10.12
CA VAL A 213 20.45 -41.43 -10.22
C VAL A 213 21.76 -41.25 -10.98
N SER A 214 21.68 -40.50 -12.08
CA SER A 214 22.77 -40.15 -13.01
C SER A 214 22.64 -38.69 -13.45
N VAL A 215 23.75 -38.08 -13.89
CA VAL A 215 23.78 -36.67 -14.34
C VAL A 215 24.61 -36.56 -15.62
N SER A 216 24.17 -35.72 -16.55
CA SER A 216 24.91 -35.35 -17.76
C SER A 216 24.90 -33.84 -17.99
N VAL A 217 25.98 -33.31 -18.57
CA VAL A 217 25.94 -32.04 -19.31
C VAL A 217 25.16 -32.31 -20.60
N VAL A 218 24.16 -31.47 -20.89
CA VAL A 218 23.35 -31.55 -22.11
C VAL A 218 23.93 -30.65 -23.19
N ASP A 219 24.30 -29.43 -22.79
CA ASP A 219 24.97 -28.40 -23.57
C ASP A 219 25.75 -27.49 -22.60
N GLU A 220 26.46 -26.48 -23.11
CA GLU A 220 27.32 -25.61 -22.29
C GLU A 220 26.55 -24.78 -21.23
N ARG A 221 25.23 -24.64 -21.34
CA ARG A 221 24.37 -23.91 -20.38
C ARG A 221 23.44 -24.82 -19.57
N THR A 222 23.38 -26.12 -19.85
CA THR A 222 22.38 -27.04 -19.29
C THR A 222 22.98 -28.31 -18.72
N VAL A 223 22.65 -28.63 -17.47
CA VAL A 223 22.88 -29.94 -16.85
C VAL A 223 21.54 -30.62 -16.53
N ALA A 224 21.48 -31.93 -16.67
CA ALA A 224 20.28 -32.73 -16.39
C ALA A 224 20.58 -33.89 -15.45
N VAL A 225 19.72 -34.09 -14.47
CA VAL A 225 19.68 -35.30 -13.62
C VAL A 225 18.58 -36.24 -14.10
N SER A 226 18.89 -37.51 -14.24
CA SER A 226 17.98 -38.60 -14.62
C SER A 226 17.96 -39.67 -13.55
N PHE A 227 16.77 -40.11 -13.15
CA PHE A 227 16.56 -41.03 -12.02
C PHE A 227 15.22 -41.77 -12.14
N LYS A 228 14.94 -42.70 -11.23
CA LYS A 228 13.61 -43.28 -11.00
C LYS A 228 13.17 -43.01 -9.57
N PRO A 229 11.86 -42.91 -9.29
CA PRO A 229 11.37 -42.84 -7.91
C PRO A 229 11.78 -44.07 -7.09
N TYR A 230 11.68 -43.99 -5.77
CA TYR A 230 11.71 -45.13 -4.86
C TYR A 230 10.53 -46.08 -5.11
N ALA A 231 10.49 -47.23 -4.43
CA ALA A 231 9.54 -48.31 -4.72
C ALA A 231 8.07 -47.98 -4.37
N ASP A 232 7.88 -46.98 -3.51
CA ASP A 232 6.64 -46.34 -3.07
C ASP A 232 6.20 -45.17 -3.97
N GLY A 233 7.02 -44.78 -4.95
CA GLY A 233 6.77 -43.62 -5.80
C GLY A 233 7.27 -42.27 -5.24
N HIS A 234 8.07 -42.29 -4.17
CA HIS A 234 8.71 -41.09 -3.62
C HIS A 234 9.97 -40.68 -4.40
N TYR A 235 10.23 -39.38 -4.52
CA TYR A 235 11.55 -38.85 -4.91
C TYR A 235 11.75 -37.41 -4.45
N ARG A 236 13.00 -36.95 -4.43
CA ARG A 236 13.34 -35.52 -4.24
C ARG A 236 14.28 -35.03 -5.32
N ILE A 237 14.15 -33.76 -5.67
CA ILE A 237 15.17 -32.99 -6.39
C ILE A 237 15.72 -31.95 -5.40
N LEU A 238 17.04 -31.85 -5.33
CA LEU A 238 17.74 -30.86 -4.50
C LEU A 238 18.51 -29.92 -5.42
N VAL A 239 18.28 -28.61 -5.29
CA VAL A 239 18.93 -27.57 -6.09
C VAL A 239 19.59 -26.55 -5.18
N GLY A 240 20.91 -26.66 -5.03
CA GLY A 240 21.71 -25.71 -4.25
C GLY A 240 22.16 -24.52 -5.10
N SER A 241 22.11 -23.31 -4.55
CA SER A 241 22.71 -22.11 -5.14
C SER A 241 23.41 -21.26 -4.08
N PRO A 242 24.60 -21.67 -3.62
CA PRO A 242 25.38 -20.96 -2.62
C PRO A 242 26.09 -19.73 -3.18
N HIS A 243 26.55 -18.84 -2.29
CA HIS A 243 27.45 -17.74 -2.62
C HIS A 243 28.71 -18.21 -3.38
N PHE A 244 29.10 -17.46 -4.41
CA PHE A 244 30.27 -17.74 -5.25
C PHE A 244 30.82 -16.44 -5.88
N ASP A 245 32.13 -16.21 -5.82
CA ASP A 245 32.82 -15.06 -6.45
C ASP A 245 33.92 -15.51 -7.44
N GLY A 246 33.92 -16.79 -7.82
CA GLY A 246 34.95 -17.38 -8.67
C GLY A 246 36.26 -17.73 -7.95
N ARG A 247 36.42 -17.41 -6.66
CA ARG A 247 37.64 -17.73 -5.88
C ARG A 247 37.53 -19.04 -5.09
N GLN A 248 36.32 -19.57 -4.92
CA GLN A 248 36.08 -20.89 -4.32
C GLN A 248 36.23 -22.00 -5.36
N ASP A 249 36.57 -23.22 -4.93
CA ASP A 249 36.36 -24.41 -5.78
C ASP A 249 34.84 -24.62 -5.94
N ALA A 250 34.35 -24.49 -7.19
CA ALA A 250 32.93 -24.54 -7.49
C ALA A 250 32.29 -25.90 -7.15
N TYR A 251 33.01 -27.01 -7.36
CA TYR A 251 32.46 -28.35 -7.13
C TYR A 251 32.39 -28.68 -5.63
N ALA A 252 33.43 -28.38 -4.86
CA ALA A 252 33.42 -28.54 -3.41
C ALA A 252 32.40 -27.61 -2.75
N THR A 253 32.14 -26.44 -3.32
CA THR A 253 31.14 -25.49 -2.82
C THR A 253 29.72 -25.95 -3.13
N ALA A 254 29.45 -26.42 -4.35
CA ALA A 254 28.22 -27.11 -4.72
C ALA A 254 27.92 -28.32 -3.82
N GLN A 255 28.92 -29.17 -3.55
CA GLN A 255 28.76 -30.32 -2.65
C GLN A 255 28.40 -29.96 -1.20
N ARG A 256 28.78 -28.77 -0.72
CA ARG A 256 28.39 -28.28 0.63
C ARG A 256 26.99 -27.69 0.68
N ALA A 257 26.44 -27.20 -0.44
CA ALA A 257 25.07 -26.68 -0.49
C ALA A 257 24.03 -27.81 -0.44
N LEU A 258 24.30 -28.94 -1.10
CA LEU A 258 23.39 -30.10 -1.22
C LEU A 258 23.29 -30.96 0.06
N VAL A 259 23.42 -30.35 1.24
CA VAL A 259 23.17 -30.98 2.55
C VAL A 259 21.72 -30.73 2.92
N GLU A 260 20.95 -31.80 3.16
CA GLU A 260 19.52 -31.69 3.50
C GLU A 260 19.31 -31.35 4.99
N THR A 261 18.44 -30.38 5.27
CA THR A 261 17.76 -30.21 6.56
C THR A 261 16.35 -30.78 6.48
N SER A 262 15.81 -31.34 7.56
CA SER A 262 14.44 -31.88 7.58
C SER A 262 13.39 -30.81 7.23
N ALA A 263 12.29 -31.23 6.60
CA ALA A 263 11.14 -30.36 6.33
C ALA A 263 10.55 -29.78 7.64
N GLU A 264 10.63 -30.53 8.74
CA GLU A 264 10.29 -30.06 10.08
C GLU A 264 11.13 -28.84 10.48
N ALA A 265 12.46 -28.86 10.27
CA ALA A 265 13.33 -27.71 10.58
C ALA A 265 13.08 -26.50 9.66
N HIS A 266 12.56 -26.70 8.44
CA HIS A 266 12.08 -25.61 7.59
C HIS A 266 10.80 -24.98 8.17
N ARG A 267 9.79 -25.80 8.50
CA ARG A 267 8.53 -25.31 9.08
C ARG A 267 8.72 -24.65 10.44
N THR A 268 9.54 -25.22 11.33
CA THR A 268 9.88 -24.60 12.62
C THR A 268 10.43 -23.18 12.46
N TRP A 269 11.27 -22.94 11.44
CA TRP A 269 11.81 -21.60 11.19
C TRP A 269 10.71 -20.60 10.78
N TRP A 270 9.77 -21.00 9.93
CA TRP A 270 8.63 -20.16 9.57
C TRP A 270 7.64 -19.97 10.72
N HIS A 271 7.42 -20.99 11.56
CA HIS A 271 6.60 -20.86 12.77
C HIS A 271 7.24 -19.89 13.77
N ASP A 272 8.55 -20.01 14.03
CA ASP A 272 9.33 -19.10 14.89
C ASP A 272 9.44 -17.68 14.30
N TYR A 273 9.33 -17.52 12.97
CA TYR A 273 9.15 -16.22 12.32
C TYR A 273 7.76 -15.65 12.63
N TRP A 274 6.69 -16.38 12.31
CA TRP A 274 5.31 -15.89 12.46
C TRP A 274 4.86 -15.69 13.91
N HIS A 275 5.43 -16.41 14.88
CA HIS A 275 5.19 -16.13 16.30
C HIS A 275 5.78 -14.79 16.78
N ARG A 276 6.78 -14.24 16.06
CA ARG A 276 7.33 -12.90 16.29
C ARG A 276 6.61 -11.84 15.44
N ALA A 277 6.47 -12.12 14.14
CA ALA A 277 5.89 -11.21 13.14
C ALA A 277 4.44 -10.87 13.50
N ALA A 278 4.21 -9.64 13.97
CA ALA A 278 3.01 -9.21 14.65
C ALA A 278 1.75 -9.51 13.80
N PRO A 279 0.93 -10.52 14.17
CA PRO A 279 -0.17 -10.97 13.35
C PRO A 279 -1.31 -9.95 13.36
N MET A 280 -2.07 -9.90 12.27
CA MET A 280 -3.22 -9.02 12.13
C MET A 280 -4.30 -9.77 11.35
N LYS A 281 -5.52 -9.70 11.87
CA LYS A 281 -6.75 -10.19 11.25
C LYS A 281 -7.69 -9.00 11.05
N ILE A 282 -8.29 -8.89 9.87
CA ILE A 282 -9.24 -7.83 9.50
C ILE A 282 -10.49 -8.49 8.94
N GLU A 283 -11.67 -8.04 9.39
CA GLU A 283 -12.96 -8.51 8.88
C GLU A 283 -13.86 -7.33 8.48
N SER A 284 -14.49 -7.42 7.31
CA SER A 284 -15.23 -6.31 6.69
C SER A 284 -16.42 -6.82 5.85
N ALA A 285 -17.50 -6.04 5.82
CA ALA A 285 -18.74 -6.48 5.16
C ALA A 285 -18.64 -6.65 3.63
N ASP A 286 -17.62 -6.06 3.01
CA ASP A 286 -17.33 -6.14 1.57
C ASP A 286 -16.10 -7.02 1.23
N GLY A 287 -15.43 -7.60 2.22
CA GLY A 287 -14.19 -8.38 2.05
C GLY A 287 -12.95 -7.52 1.74
N SER A 288 -13.05 -6.19 1.79
CA SER A 288 -11.95 -5.28 1.45
C SER A 288 -10.82 -5.32 2.49
N GLY A 289 -11.15 -5.43 3.77
CA GLY A 289 -10.21 -5.58 4.87
C GLY A 289 -9.48 -6.93 4.84
N GLU A 290 -10.21 -8.01 4.58
CA GLU A 290 -9.69 -9.37 4.37
C GLU A 290 -8.71 -9.47 3.19
N TYR A 291 -8.76 -8.54 2.24
CA TYR A 291 -7.78 -8.46 1.14
C TYR A 291 -6.53 -7.67 1.56
N MET A 292 -6.68 -6.60 2.36
CA MET A 292 -5.52 -5.87 2.90
C MET A 292 -4.76 -6.70 3.95
N GLU A 293 -5.47 -7.53 4.72
CA GLU A 293 -4.91 -8.59 5.58
C GLU A 293 -3.94 -9.47 4.77
N ASN A 294 -4.39 -10.00 3.63
CA ASN A 294 -3.53 -10.80 2.74
C ASN A 294 -2.30 -10.04 2.28
N LEU A 295 -2.44 -8.81 1.78
CA LEU A 295 -1.31 -8.05 1.25
C LEU A 295 -0.25 -7.77 2.33
N ARG A 296 -0.66 -7.54 3.59
CA ARG A 296 0.29 -7.40 4.71
C ARG A 296 0.99 -8.72 5.04
N ALA A 297 0.29 -9.85 5.04
CA ALA A 297 0.92 -11.15 5.27
C ALA A 297 1.86 -11.54 4.12
N ILE A 298 1.46 -11.28 2.87
CA ILE A 298 2.28 -11.47 1.68
C ILE A 298 3.53 -10.60 1.71
N TYR A 299 3.42 -9.32 2.12
CA TYR A 299 4.57 -8.45 2.33
C TYR A 299 5.56 -9.03 3.35
N LEU A 300 5.08 -9.41 4.53
CA LEU A 300 5.95 -9.93 5.60
C LEU A 300 6.63 -11.24 5.19
N TYR A 301 5.89 -12.12 4.52
CA TYR A 301 6.45 -13.33 3.89
C TYR A 301 7.55 -12.99 2.87
N ALA A 302 7.28 -12.05 1.95
CA ALA A 302 8.23 -11.62 0.94
C ALA A 302 9.50 -11.03 1.57
N ALA A 303 9.37 -10.11 2.53
CA ALA A 303 10.48 -9.49 3.24
C ALA A 303 11.37 -10.52 3.97
N ALA A 304 10.79 -11.58 4.53
CA ALA A 304 11.54 -12.70 5.10
C ALA A 304 12.20 -13.60 4.04
N ALA A 305 11.51 -13.86 2.92
CA ALA A 305 12.00 -14.67 1.81
C ALA A 305 13.14 -13.98 1.03
N GLU A 306 13.11 -12.66 0.87
CA GLU A 306 14.08 -11.90 0.06
C GLU A 306 15.17 -11.17 0.85
N LYS A 307 14.91 -10.79 2.11
CA LYS A 307 15.78 -10.07 3.07
C LYS A 307 17.14 -9.57 2.54
N GLY A 308 18.04 -10.51 2.28
CA GLY A 308 19.41 -10.26 1.85
C GLY A 308 20.44 -10.49 2.97
N THR A 309 21.72 -10.26 2.66
CA THR A 309 22.85 -10.52 3.56
C THR A 309 23.80 -9.32 3.65
N GLU A 310 24.60 -9.10 2.60
CA GLU A 310 25.43 -7.89 2.44
C GLU A 310 24.56 -6.69 2.01
N TYR A 311 23.54 -6.95 1.17
CA TYR A 311 22.65 -5.96 0.58
C TYR A 311 21.18 -6.37 0.72
N PRO A 312 20.23 -5.42 0.67
CA PRO A 312 18.80 -5.71 0.56
C PRO A 312 18.44 -6.58 -0.66
N GLY A 313 17.42 -7.43 -0.49
CA GLY A 313 16.83 -8.23 -1.57
C GLY A 313 16.29 -7.36 -2.69
N SER A 314 15.40 -6.41 -2.35
CA SER A 314 14.89 -5.37 -3.25
C SER A 314 15.86 -4.19 -3.40
N GLN A 315 15.78 -3.44 -4.51
CA GLN A 315 16.64 -2.27 -4.76
C GLN A 315 15.91 -0.99 -5.22
N ALA A 316 14.77 -1.13 -5.89
CA ALA A 316 13.99 -0.03 -6.50
C ALA A 316 12.53 -0.45 -6.51
N GLY A 317 12.05 -0.95 -5.37
CA GLY A 317 10.77 -1.63 -5.24
C GLY A 317 10.70 -3.04 -5.83
N VAL A 318 11.50 -3.33 -6.87
CA VAL A 318 11.60 -4.65 -7.50
C VAL A 318 12.02 -5.72 -6.49
N ALA A 319 11.27 -6.81 -6.41
CA ALA A 319 11.59 -7.99 -5.62
C ALA A 319 12.52 -8.93 -6.40
N ASP A 320 13.76 -8.51 -6.67
CA ASP A 320 14.69 -9.21 -7.57
C ASP A 320 14.92 -10.69 -7.17
N MET A 321 14.92 -10.96 -5.87
CA MET A 321 15.03 -12.30 -5.30
C MET A 321 13.84 -13.20 -5.66
N LEU A 322 12.67 -12.60 -5.86
CA LEU A 322 11.42 -13.28 -6.19
C LEU A 322 11.07 -13.12 -7.68
N SER A 323 11.98 -12.55 -8.48
CA SER A 323 11.79 -12.31 -9.90
C SER A 323 11.59 -13.60 -10.71
N SER A 324 10.67 -13.54 -11.68
CA SER A 324 10.48 -14.58 -12.69
C SER A 324 11.28 -14.29 -13.99
N ALA A 325 11.86 -13.09 -14.12
CA ALA A 325 12.29 -12.47 -15.36
C ALA A 325 13.73 -12.82 -15.83
N ARG A 326 14.29 -13.94 -15.35
CA ARG A 326 15.63 -14.45 -15.73
C ARG A 326 16.78 -13.51 -15.34
N ASP A 327 17.44 -12.86 -16.31
CA ASP A 327 18.49 -11.85 -16.10
C ASP A 327 17.98 -10.42 -16.45
N ALA A 328 16.68 -10.25 -16.71
CA ALA A 328 16.11 -8.96 -17.06
C ALA A 328 15.79 -8.15 -15.79
N HIS A 329 16.51 -7.04 -15.62
CA HIS A 329 16.31 -6.05 -14.57
C HIS A 329 16.25 -4.66 -15.21
N ARG A 330 15.18 -3.89 -14.97
CA ARG A 330 14.91 -2.58 -15.58
C ARG A 330 15.70 -1.47 -14.90
N TRP A 331 15.64 -1.43 -13.57
CA TRP A 331 16.37 -0.47 -12.74
C TRP A 331 17.81 -0.92 -12.59
N ALA A 332 18.75 0.03 -12.56
CA ALA A 332 20.19 -0.25 -12.59
C ALA A 332 20.56 -1.31 -11.54
N PRO A 333 20.84 -2.59 -11.90
CA PRO A 333 20.88 -3.74 -10.98
C PRO A 333 21.98 -3.70 -9.91
N SER A 334 22.78 -2.64 -9.90
CA SER A 334 23.84 -2.38 -8.93
C SER A 334 23.54 -1.24 -7.96
N ALA A 335 22.37 -0.59 -8.05
CA ALA A 335 22.03 0.60 -7.27
C ALA A 335 20.70 0.46 -6.53
N PHE A 336 20.66 1.07 -5.34
CA PHE A 336 19.55 1.04 -4.41
C PHE A 336 18.97 2.45 -4.28
N TRP A 337 17.67 2.58 -4.46
CA TRP A 337 16.90 3.80 -4.23
C TRP A 337 16.40 3.77 -2.79
N HIS A 338 16.85 4.74 -1.99
CA HIS A 338 16.49 4.81 -0.58
C HIS A 338 14.98 5.05 -0.37
N TRP A 339 14.38 5.91 -1.20
CA TRP A 339 12.96 6.26 -1.19
C TRP A 339 12.07 5.03 -1.36
N ASN A 340 12.47 4.09 -2.22
CA ASN A 340 11.73 2.86 -2.52
C ASN A 340 11.96 1.73 -1.49
N LEU A 341 12.71 1.99 -0.41
CA LEU A 341 12.98 1.01 0.67
C LEU A 341 12.44 1.46 2.04
N ARG A 342 12.16 2.76 2.23
CA ARG A 342 11.83 3.32 3.56
C ARG A 342 10.55 2.76 4.20
N MET A 343 9.52 2.47 3.41
CA MET A 343 8.29 1.81 3.91
C MET A 343 8.55 0.38 4.39
N MET A 344 9.53 -0.32 3.81
CA MET A 344 9.90 -1.67 4.26
C MET A 344 10.56 -1.62 5.64
N VAL A 345 11.41 -0.61 5.87
CA VAL A 345 12.02 -0.38 7.18
C VAL A 345 10.96 -0.13 8.25
N ALA A 346 9.97 0.72 7.94
CA ALA A 346 8.83 1.00 8.82
C ALA A 346 7.93 -0.22 9.08
N ALA A 347 7.51 -0.93 8.03
CA ALA A 347 6.69 -2.13 8.12
C ALA A 347 7.35 -3.24 8.95
N ASN A 348 8.66 -3.47 8.78
CA ASN A 348 9.41 -4.47 9.56
C ASN A 348 9.56 -4.08 11.03
N LEU A 349 9.70 -2.79 11.34
CA LEU A 349 9.76 -2.28 12.73
C LEU A 349 8.43 -2.52 13.45
N GLY A 350 7.31 -2.05 12.90
CA GLY A 350 5.99 -2.23 13.51
C GLY A 350 5.51 -3.68 13.51
N ALA A 351 6.00 -4.53 12.61
CA ALA A 351 5.78 -5.97 12.66
C ALA A 351 6.67 -6.71 13.69
N GLY A 352 7.68 -6.08 14.31
CA GLY A 352 8.59 -6.76 15.25
C GLY A 352 9.48 -7.82 14.60
N VAL A 353 9.84 -7.58 13.34
CA VAL A 353 10.82 -8.35 12.57
C VAL A 353 11.95 -7.41 12.12
N GLU A 354 12.37 -6.54 13.05
CA GLU A 354 13.37 -5.51 12.80
C GLU A 354 14.75 -6.08 12.44
N ASP A 355 14.95 -7.38 12.65
CA ASP A 355 16.12 -8.12 12.14
C ASP A 355 16.19 -8.16 10.60
N LEU A 356 15.06 -8.04 9.91
CA LEU A 356 14.99 -7.99 8.44
C LEU A 356 15.68 -6.75 7.87
N ASN A 357 15.70 -5.63 8.61
CA ASN A 357 16.30 -4.36 8.17
C ASN A 357 17.84 -4.36 8.17
N ALA A 358 18.50 -5.41 8.67
CA ALA A 358 19.96 -5.44 8.80
C ALA A 358 20.73 -5.15 7.49
N PRO A 359 20.35 -5.70 6.31
CA PRO A 359 21.07 -5.41 5.05
C PRO A 359 20.92 -3.95 4.58
N TYR A 360 19.79 -3.29 4.89
CA TYR A 360 19.60 -1.86 4.60
C TYR A 360 20.60 -1.00 5.41
N PHE A 361 20.81 -1.31 6.70
CA PHE A 361 21.83 -0.60 7.48
C PHE A 361 23.27 -0.97 7.07
N ASN A 362 23.53 -2.24 6.73
CA ASN A 362 24.83 -2.69 6.21
C ASN A 362 25.22 -1.90 4.94
N LEU A 363 24.28 -1.71 4.01
CA LEU A 363 24.49 -0.99 2.75
C LEU A 363 25.13 0.40 2.96
N TYR A 364 24.71 1.15 3.98
CA TYR A 364 25.27 2.47 4.31
C TYR A 364 26.46 2.40 5.27
N ARG A 365 26.45 1.51 6.27
CA ARG A 365 27.53 1.38 7.27
C ARG A 365 28.84 0.91 6.63
N GLU A 366 28.82 -0.17 5.86
CA GLU A 366 30.04 -0.74 5.25
C GLU A 366 30.61 0.17 4.15
N ASN A 367 29.73 0.86 3.41
CA ASN A 367 30.13 1.80 2.37
C ASN A 367 30.48 3.21 2.87
N PHE A 368 30.30 3.53 4.16
CA PHE A 368 30.54 4.86 4.72
C PHE A 368 31.85 5.53 4.24
N PRO A 369 33.02 4.85 4.23
CA PRO A 369 34.27 5.45 3.73
C PRO A 369 34.27 5.76 2.23
N ALA A 370 33.47 5.05 1.42
CA ALA A 370 33.29 5.34 0.01
C ALA A 370 32.37 6.54 -0.22
N ILE A 371 31.28 6.64 0.54
CA ILE A 371 30.34 7.78 0.51
C ILE A 371 31.05 9.08 0.94
N GLU A 372 31.94 9.02 1.94
CA GLU A 372 32.71 10.19 2.38
C GLU A 372 33.72 10.66 1.31
N ARG A 373 34.35 9.73 0.59
CA ARG A 373 35.19 10.06 -0.58
C ARG A 373 34.37 10.63 -1.73
N TRP A 374 33.19 10.05 -2.01
CA TRP A 374 32.27 10.54 -3.03
C TRP A 374 31.86 11.99 -2.75
N THR A 375 31.38 12.26 -1.54
CA THR A 375 31.01 13.59 -1.04
C THR A 375 32.17 14.57 -1.19
N ARG A 376 33.36 14.22 -0.71
CA ARG A 376 34.55 15.08 -0.78
C ARG A 376 34.96 15.41 -2.23
N THR A 377 34.77 14.49 -3.18
CA THR A 377 35.12 14.68 -4.59
C THR A 377 34.03 15.39 -5.40
N ARG A 378 32.74 15.10 -5.16
CA ARG A 378 31.60 15.59 -5.97
C ARG A 378 30.87 16.80 -5.36
N MET A 379 30.93 17.00 -4.04
CA MET A 379 30.32 18.13 -3.32
C MET A 379 31.35 19.17 -2.89
N ASN A 380 32.25 19.58 -3.80
CA ASN A 380 33.21 20.69 -3.61
C ASN A 380 34.08 20.61 -2.35
N GLY A 381 34.44 19.40 -1.88
CA GLY A 381 35.24 19.21 -0.67
C GLY A 381 34.47 19.31 0.65
N ALA A 382 33.13 19.28 0.62
CA ALA A 382 32.30 19.33 1.82
C ALA A 382 32.66 18.23 2.86
N PRO A 383 32.58 18.53 4.17
CA PRO A 383 32.79 17.55 5.22
C PRO A 383 31.57 16.62 5.40
N GLY A 384 31.78 15.45 5.99
CA GLY A 384 30.69 14.51 6.28
C GLY A 384 30.29 13.66 5.06
N VAL A 385 29.02 13.25 5.01
CA VAL A 385 28.46 12.50 3.87
C VAL A 385 27.16 13.11 3.34
N CYS A 386 27.16 13.41 2.04
CA CYS A 386 25.94 13.38 1.25
C CYS A 386 25.75 11.91 0.85
N VAL A 387 24.75 11.25 1.41
CA VAL A 387 24.39 9.88 1.03
C VAL A 387 23.58 9.96 -0.27
N PRO A 388 24.01 9.31 -1.37
CA PRO A 388 23.23 9.27 -2.60
C PRO A 388 21.84 8.65 -2.37
N GLU A 389 20.82 9.23 -2.97
CA GLU A 389 19.45 8.72 -2.95
C GLU A 389 19.36 7.41 -3.75
N THR A 390 19.82 7.46 -5.01
CA THR A 390 20.20 6.30 -5.81
C THR A 390 21.68 5.99 -5.55
N MET A 391 21.96 5.01 -4.70
CA MET A 391 23.32 4.64 -4.29
C MET A 391 23.73 3.27 -4.84
N ARG A 392 24.83 3.21 -5.59
CA ARG A 392 25.44 1.95 -6.00
C ARG A 392 25.94 1.16 -4.79
N PHE A 393 25.91 -0.18 -4.86
CA PHE A 393 26.39 -1.11 -3.81
C PHE A 393 27.80 -0.84 -3.27
N ASN A 394 28.62 -0.06 -3.99
CA ASN A 394 29.98 0.33 -3.63
C ASN A 394 30.09 1.76 -3.03
N GLY A 395 28.97 2.34 -2.61
CA GLY A 395 28.88 3.65 -1.94
C GLY A 395 29.02 4.87 -2.86
N ARG A 396 28.84 4.71 -4.17
CA ARG A 396 28.95 5.79 -5.16
C ARG A 396 27.58 6.18 -5.68
N GLY A 397 27.33 7.49 -5.78
CA GLY A 397 26.10 8.03 -6.36
C GLY A 397 26.14 8.03 -7.88
N ILE A 398 26.30 6.85 -8.50
CA ILE A 398 26.27 6.68 -9.94
C ILE A 398 25.21 5.66 -10.33
N GLU A 399 24.45 6.02 -11.35
CA GLU A 399 23.28 5.30 -11.85
C GLU A 399 23.50 5.00 -13.33
N TYR A 400 23.29 3.74 -13.74
CA TYR A 400 23.38 3.33 -15.16
C TYR A 400 22.00 2.89 -15.62
N GLU A 401 21.27 3.83 -16.23
CA GLU A 401 19.93 3.64 -16.77
C GLU A 401 19.99 2.83 -18.09
N GLY A 402 20.45 1.57 -18.01
CA GLY A 402 20.77 0.69 -19.14
C GLY A 402 19.56 0.17 -19.93
N SER A 403 18.38 0.20 -19.30
CA SER A 403 17.07 -0.07 -19.91
C SER A 403 16.67 1.03 -20.91
N TRP A 404 17.04 2.28 -20.63
CA TRP A 404 16.82 3.43 -21.50
C TRP A 404 17.86 3.50 -22.61
N LYS A 405 17.46 3.97 -23.80
CA LYS A 405 18.32 3.98 -25.00
C LYS A 405 18.26 5.34 -25.71
N PRO A 406 19.39 6.08 -25.80
CA PRO A 406 20.72 5.75 -25.27
C PRO A 406 20.75 5.68 -23.74
N VAL A 407 21.71 4.93 -23.20
CA VAL A 407 21.91 4.76 -21.75
C VAL A 407 22.17 6.11 -21.10
N THR A 408 21.37 6.46 -20.09
CA THR A 408 21.58 7.65 -19.26
C THR A 408 22.52 7.31 -18.10
N ILE A 409 23.34 8.28 -17.70
CA ILE A 409 24.13 8.21 -16.45
C ILE A 409 23.69 9.35 -15.55
N GLY A 410 23.10 8.99 -14.41
CA GLY A 410 22.81 9.88 -13.30
C GLY A 410 24.02 9.99 -12.37
N TYR A 411 24.28 11.21 -11.87
CA TYR A 411 25.21 11.45 -10.77
C TYR A 411 24.44 12.07 -9.60
N ASN A 412 24.32 11.28 -8.52
CA ASN A 412 23.69 11.63 -7.26
C ASN A 412 24.72 12.27 -6.31
N CYS A 413 24.30 13.23 -5.47
CA CYS A 413 25.20 13.99 -4.59
C CYS A 413 26.38 14.61 -5.38
N ASP A 414 26.09 15.35 -6.46
CA ASP A 414 27.10 16.00 -7.30
C ASP A 414 26.75 17.48 -7.57
N ALA A 415 27.55 18.38 -7.01
CA ALA A 415 27.37 19.83 -7.14
C ALA A 415 27.86 20.37 -8.50
N GLY A 416 28.66 19.61 -9.24
CA GLY A 416 29.12 19.93 -10.60
C GLY A 416 28.21 19.38 -11.69
N PHE A 417 27.37 18.39 -11.39
CA PHE A 417 26.40 17.84 -12.34
C PHE A 417 25.20 18.78 -12.55
N LYS A 418 24.47 18.53 -13.65
CA LYS A 418 23.25 19.26 -14.03
C LYS A 418 22.08 18.95 -13.07
N PRO A 419 21.05 19.79 -13.01
CA PRO A 419 19.75 19.43 -12.44
C PRO A 419 19.18 18.20 -13.17
N TYR A 420 18.85 17.17 -12.40
CA TYR A 420 18.35 15.86 -12.82
C TYR A 420 17.91 15.13 -11.55
N TYR A 421 16.72 14.53 -11.53
CA TYR A 421 16.11 13.73 -10.45
C TYR A 421 16.83 13.84 -9.09
N ASN A 422 17.79 12.96 -8.80
CA ASN A 422 18.49 12.91 -7.52
C ASN A 422 19.89 13.56 -7.45
N SER A 423 20.27 14.41 -8.40
CA SER A 423 21.64 14.96 -8.45
C SER A 423 21.99 15.82 -7.24
N ARG A 424 20.98 16.45 -6.63
CA ARG A 424 21.11 17.25 -5.39
C ARG A 424 19.98 16.96 -4.41
N THR A 425 19.56 15.70 -4.27
CA THR A 425 18.82 15.24 -3.09
C THR A 425 19.80 15.18 -1.92
N LEU A 426 19.59 15.98 -0.87
CA LEU A 426 20.54 16.13 0.25
C LEU A 426 20.05 15.44 1.54
N SER A 427 18.74 15.26 1.65
CA SER A 427 18.00 14.70 2.79
C SER A 427 18.22 13.20 3.06
N THR A 428 18.55 12.39 2.04
CA THR A 428 18.65 10.92 2.13
C THR A 428 19.47 10.46 3.33
N GLY A 429 20.66 11.04 3.52
CA GLY A 429 21.54 10.66 4.62
C GLY A 429 20.95 10.95 6.00
N ALA A 430 20.10 11.98 6.11
CA ALA A 430 19.39 12.29 7.33
C ALA A 430 18.22 11.34 7.61
N GLU A 431 17.50 10.89 6.57
CA GLU A 431 16.44 9.90 6.77
C GLU A 431 17.01 8.52 7.12
N VAL A 432 18.07 8.06 6.46
CA VAL A 432 18.87 6.88 6.87
C VAL A 432 19.30 6.99 8.35
N SER A 433 19.71 8.19 8.76
CA SER A 433 20.11 8.47 10.16
C SER A 433 18.94 8.42 11.14
N LEU A 434 17.74 8.79 10.71
CA LEU A 434 16.51 8.66 11.50
C LEU A 434 16.07 7.20 11.57
N TRP A 435 16.16 6.42 10.49
CA TRP A 435 15.90 4.97 10.53
C TRP A 435 16.86 4.22 11.46
N ILE A 436 18.15 4.61 11.51
CA ILE A 436 19.10 4.12 12.53
C ILE A 436 18.61 4.45 13.95
N TRP A 437 18.05 5.64 14.16
CA TRP A 437 17.51 6.03 15.47
C TRP A 437 16.21 5.29 15.81
N GLN A 438 15.28 5.11 14.87
CA GLN A 438 14.04 4.33 15.09
C GLN A 438 14.36 2.86 15.38
N GLN A 439 15.31 2.25 14.65
CA GLN A 439 15.80 0.89 14.92
C GLN A 439 16.41 0.79 16.33
N TYR A 440 17.18 1.79 16.78
CA TYR A 440 17.65 1.87 18.17
C TYR A 440 16.49 2.01 19.16
N LEU A 441 15.50 2.87 18.92
CA LEU A 441 14.37 3.06 19.83
C LEU A 441 13.46 1.83 19.90
N ALA A 442 13.29 1.09 18.81
CA ALA A 442 12.58 -0.19 18.79
C ALA A 442 13.33 -1.28 19.59
N THR A 443 14.64 -1.44 19.34
CA THR A 443 15.43 -2.55 19.90
C THR A 443 15.99 -2.31 21.30
N GLY A 444 16.30 -1.05 21.64
CA GLY A 444 17.18 -0.68 22.75
C GLY A 444 18.68 -0.95 22.50
N ASP A 445 19.08 -1.33 21.28
CA ASP A 445 20.44 -1.82 21.00
C ASP A 445 21.47 -0.68 20.84
N LEU A 446 22.16 -0.40 21.96
CA LEU A 446 23.24 0.59 22.03
C LEU A 446 24.50 0.19 21.23
N HIS A 447 24.70 -1.09 20.92
CA HIS A 447 25.81 -1.57 20.10
C HIS A 447 25.52 -1.26 18.62
N PHE A 448 24.33 -1.60 18.13
CA PHE A 448 23.85 -1.21 16.80
C PHE A 448 23.92 0.32 16.62
N LEU A 449 23.43 1.11 17.57
CA LEU A 449 23.52 2.57 17.51
C LEU A 449 24.99 3.03 17.48
N THR A 450 25.87 2.43 18.30
CA THR A 450 27.30 2.79 18.36
C THR A 450 28.02 2.57 17.04
N GLU A 451 27.70 1.49 16.31
CA GLU A 451 28.29 1.16 15.01
C GLU A 451 27.79 2.05 13.87
N ASN A 452 26.51 2.41 13.88
CA ASN A 452 25.87 3.19 12.81
C ASN A 452 25.96 4.71 13.03
N TYR A 453 26.25 5.15 14.26
CA TYR A 453 26.52 6.54 14.65
C TYR A 453 27.47 7.33 13.71
N PRO A 454 28.56 6.76 13.14
CA PRO A 454 29.44 7.49 12.23
C PRO A 454 28.72 8.03 11.00
N VAL A 455 27.73 7.30 10.46
CA VAL A 455 26.86 7.75 9.37
C VAL A 455 26.03 8.94 9.86
N MET A 456 25.31 8.79 10.97
CA MET A 456 24.48 9.86 11.57
C MET A 456 25.22 11.18 11.74
N ALA A 457 26.39 11.12 12.39
CA ALA A 457 27.19 12.29 12.67
C ALA A 457 27.83 12.88 11.41
N ALA A 458 28.09 12.07 10.38
CA ALA A 458 28.64 12.56 9.12
C ALA A 458 27.57 13.17 8.21
N SER A 459 26.35 12.61 8.11
CA SER A 459 25.23 13.24 7.41
C SER A 459 24.84 14.57 8.07
N THR A 460 24.84 14.62 9.40
CA THR A 460 24.59 15.88 10.13
C THR A 460 25.67 16.94 9.86
N ARG A 461 26.96 16.55 9.85
CA ARG A 461 28.06 17.48 9.52
C ARG A 461 28.01 17.96 8.07
N PHE A 462 27.48 17.16 7.14
CA PHE A 462 27.28 17.57 5.76
C PHE A 462 26.20 18.65 5.64
N LEU A 463 24.99 18.41 6.19
CA LEU A 463 23.90 19.40 6.15
C LEU A 463 24.31 20.73 6.79
N LEU A 464 24.88 20.71 8.00
CA LEU A 464 25.39 21.91 8.69
C LEU A 464 26.45 22.69 7.89
N ALA A 465 27.22 22.03 7.02
CA ALA A 465 28.25 22.66 6.18
C ALA A 465 27.72 23.08 4.80
N TYR A 466 26.58 22.54 4.37
CA TYR A 466 25.89 22.94 3.14
C TYR A 466 25.03 24.19 3.35
N GLN A 467 24.39 24.28 4.52
CA GLN A 467 23.59 25.41 4.97
C GLN A 467 24.37 26.74 4.97
N LYS A 468 23.71 27.83 4.56
CA LYS A 468 24.27 29.19 4.51
C LYS A 468 23.37 30.18 5.23
N VAL A 469 23.96 31.12 5.96
CA VAL A 469 23.18 32.17 6.66
C VAL A 469 22.63 33.17 5.63
N GLY A 470 21.30 33.33 5.62
CA GLY A 470 20.57 34.25 4.76
C GLY A 470 20.61 35.70 5.22
N THR A 471 20.02 36.59 4.43
CA THR A 471 19.89 38.03 4.76
C THR A 471 18.85 38.31 5.86
N ASP A 472 18.02 37.33 6.19
CA ASP A 472 17.10 37.31 7.34
C ASP A 472 17.74 36.73 8.62
N GLY A 473 18.93 36.11 8.52
CA GLY A 473 19.65 35.44 9.60
C GLY A 473 19.32 33.96 9.80
N LEU A 474 18.49 33.36 8.93
CA LEU A 474 18.15 31.94 8.94
C LEU A 474 19.20 31.10 8.18
N LEU A 475 19.15 29.78 8.31
CA LEU A 475 20.04 28.83 7.64
C LEU A 475 19.34 28.18 6.43
N HIS A 476 19.74 28.56 5.23
CA HIS A 476 19.12 28.07 3.99
C HIS A 476 19.96 27.00 3.29
N THR A 477 19.28 26.06 2.65
CA THR A 477 19.85 24.98 1.86
C THR A 477 19.52 25.22 0.39
N SER A 478 20.57 25.57 -0.39
CA SER A 478 20.42 25.99 -1.80
C SER A 478 21.77 25.93 -2.57
N PRO A 479 21.77 25.46 -3.83
CA PRO A 479 20.66 24.81 -4.54
C PRO A 479 20.48 23.35 -4.09
N SER A 480 19.22 22.92 -3.92
CA SER A 480 18.86 21.54 -3.58
C SER A 480 17.65 21.09 -4.40
N ASN A 481 17.36 19.79 -4.44
CA ASN A 481 16.15 19.27 -5.06
C ASN A 481 15.10 18.94 -3.98
N ALA A 482 13.83 19.24 -4.24
CA ALA A 482 12.68 18.74 -3.47
C ALA A 482 12.43 17.26 -3.84
N HIS A 483 13.39 16.40 -3.45
CA HIS A 483 13.59 15.07 -4.00
C HIS A 483 13.49 15.11 -5.55
N GLU A 484 12.80 14.18 -6.20
CA GLU A 484 12.67 14.20 -7.66
C GLU A 484 11.63 15.21 -8.16
N THR A 485 10.75 15.73 -7.29
CA THR A 485 9.61 16.56 -7.67
C THR A 485 9.96 17.97 -8.16
N GLN A 486 10.91 18.70 -7.55
CA GLN A 486 11.42 20.00 -8.07
C GLN A 486 12.95 20.08 -7.97
N TRP A 487 13.65 20.65 -8.95
CA TRP A 487 15.12 20.66 -8.99
C TRP A 487 15.73 22.06 -8.86
N ASP A 488 16.94 22.16 -8.29
CA ASP A 488 17.70 23.41 -8.06
C ASP A 488 16.89 24.53 -7.36
N VAL A 489 16.03 24.12 -6.42
CA VAL A 489 15.24 24.99 -5.56
C VAL A 489 16.03 25.42 -4.31
N THR A 490 15.41 26.30 -3.51
CA THR A 490 15.87 26.68 -2.16
C THR A 490 14.90 26.10 -1.14
N ASP A 491 15.44 25.67 0.00
CA ASP A 491 14.70 25.18 1.18
C ASP A 491 13.52 24.25 0.80
N PRO A 492 13.79 23.08 0.18
CA PRO A 492 12.77 22.08 -0.03
C PRO A 492 12.25 21.54 1.30
N THR A 493 10.96 21.20 1.36
CA THR A 493 10.32 20.70 2.59
C THR A 493 10.98 19.42 3.10
N THR A 494 11.48 18.55 2.21
CA THR A 494 12.26 17.35 2.59
C THR A 494 13.54 17.71 3.36
N ASP A 495 14.35 18.65 2.89
CA ASP A 495 15.57 19.07 3.60
C ASP A 495 15.23 19.76 4.92
N LEU A 496 14.25 20.67 4.93
CA LEU A 496 13.80 21.32 6.16
C LEU A 496 13.25 20.32 7.19
N ALA A 497 12.59 19.25 6.75
CA ALA A 497 12.09 18.20 7.63
C ALA A 497 13.24 17.32 8.14
N ALA A 498 14.14 16.90 7.26
CA ALA A 498 15.37 16.19 7.58
C ALA A 498 16.23 16.93 8.62
N GLU A 499 16.49 18.23 8.43
CA GLU A 499 17.25 19.07 9.37
C GLU A 499 16.54 19.18 10.73
N LYS A 500 15.22 19.46 10.73
CA LYS A 500 14.42 19.63 11.96
C LYS A 500 14.26 18.34 12.76
N ALA A 501 14.19 17.18 12.11
CA ALA A 501 14.09 15.88 12.75
C ALA A 501 15.47 15.33 13.18
N LEU A 502 16.48 15.43 12.32
CA LEU A 502 17.81 14.90 12.62
C LEU A 502 18.54 15.69 13.69
N TYR A 503 18.50 17.03 13.68
CA TYR A 503 19.33 17.82 14.60
C TYR A 503 19.03 17.53 16.09
N PRO A 504 17.76 17.41 16.54
CA PRO A 504 17.44 16.97 17.91
C PRO A 504 17.79 15.50 18.19
N VAL A 505 17.66 14.61 17.20
CA VAL A 505 18.03 13.19 17.32
C VAL A 505 19.55 13.02 17.46
N MET A 506 20.33 13.74 16.65
CA MET A 506 21.78 13.74 16.71
C MET A 506 22.29 14.28 18.05
N ILE A 507 21.67 15.34 18.58
CA ILE A 507 21.95 15.84 19.94
C ILE A 507 21.70 14.75 20.99
N GLN A 508 20.62 13.98 20.89
CA GLN A 508 20.29 12.90 21.82
C GLN A 508 21.31 11.74 21.71
N ALA A 509 21.56 11.23 20.49
CA ALA A 509 22.50 10.14 20.26
C ALA A 509 23.94 10.50 20.68
N ALA A 510 24.40 11.73 20.39
CA ALA A 510 25.72 12.20 20.80
C ALA A 510 25.86 12.32 22.33
N LYS A 511 24.82 12.83 23.01
CA LYS A 511 24.78 12.91 24.50
C LYS A 511 24.71 11.52 25.14
N LEU A 512 23.91 10.60 24.58
CA LEU A 512 23.76 9.21 25.01
C LEU A 512 25.08 8.43 24.88
N LEU A 513 25.80 8.60 23.77
CA LEU A 513 27.08 7.93 23.50
C LEU A 513 28.31 8.75 23.92
N HIS A 514 28.09 9.80 24.72
CA HIS A 514 29.10 10.68 25.34
C HIS A 514 30.20 11.17 24.39
N ARG A 515 29.82 11.64 23.19
CA ARG A 515 30.72 12.01 22.08
C ARG A 515 30.26 13.28 21.36
N ASP A 516 31.11 13.80 20.46
CA ASP A 516 30.81 14.95 19.59
C ASP A 516 30.18 16.19 20.27
N SER A 517 30.67 16.54 21.46
CA SER A 517 30.22 17.73 22.21
C SER A 517 30.28 19.03 21.39
N ASP A 518 31.15 19.09 20.38
CA ASP A 518 31.35 20.24 19.49
C ASP A 518 30.31 20.28 18.37
N LEU A 519 29.83 19.13 17.89
CA LEU A 519 28.70 19.04 16.97
C LEU A 519 27.40 19.40 17.69
N VAL A 520 27.22 18.90 18.93
CA VAL A 520 26.08 19.25 19.79
C VAL A 520 25.92 20.78 19.93
N ARG A 521 27.01 21.51 20.23
CA ARG A 521 26.96 22.98 20.34
C ARG A 521 26.68 23.69 19.02
N GLN A 522 27.05 23.10 17.88
CA GLN A 522 26.70 23.63 16.56
C GLN A 522 25.21 23.44 16.28
N LEU A 523 24.67 22.26 16.56
CA LEU A 523 23.25 21.93 16.36
C LEU A 523 22.34 22.77 17.27
N GLU A 524 22.70 22.93 18.54
CA GLU A 524 21.98 23.81 19.49
C GLU A 524 21.99 25.29 19.06
N SER A 525 22.99 25.71 18.27
CA SER A 525 23.06 27.04 17.64
C SER A 525 22.34 27.12 16.29
N ALA A 526 22.21 26.01 15.56
CA ALA A 526 21.58 25.94 14.24
C ALA A 526 20.05 25.82 14.31
N LEU A 527 19.54 24.98 15.23
CA LEU A 527 18.11 24.71 15.43
C LEU A 527 17.20 25.96 15.43
N PRO A 528 17.47 27.04 16.21
CA PRO A 528 16.62 28.24 16.22
C PRO A 528 16.74 29.11 14.97
N LYS A 529 17.53 28.71 13.97
CA LYS A 529 17.74 29.41 12.69
C LYS A 529 17.20 28.63 11.49
N LEU A 530 16.64 27.43 11.68
CA LEU A 530 16.08 26.64 10.58
C LEU A 530 14.77 27.29 10.06
N PRO A 531 14.64 27.62 8.77
CA PRO A 531 13.46 28.26 8.20
C PRO A 531 12.15 27.51 8.50
N PRO A 532 10.99 28.21 8.63
CA PRO A 532 9.69 27.53 8.68
C PRO A 532 9.46 26.74 7.38
N PHE A 533 8.54 25.77 7.39
CA PHE A 533 8.16 25.08 6.14
C PHE A 533 7.58 26.08 5.13
N PRO A 534 7.90 25.97 3.82
CA PRO A 534 7.30 26.79 2.79
C PRO A 534 5.79 26.57 2.72
N ARG A 535 5.06 27.65 2.46
CA ARG A 535 3.60 27.62 2.36
C ARG A 535 3.10 28.33 1.13
N ILE A 536 1.98 27.87 0.60
CA ILE A 536 1.22 28.50 -0.49
C ILE A 536 -0.26 28.51 -0.12
N ALA A 537 -1.05 29.30 -0.84
CA ALA A 537 -2.51 29.20 -0.76
C ALA A 537 -2.96 27.82 -1.28
N GLU A 538 -3.99 27.25 -0.65
CA GLU A 538 -4.60 25.96 -1.02
C GLU A 538 -5.20 25.95 -2.44
N GLN A 539 -5.44 27.14 -3.00
CA GLN A 539 -5.97 27.39 -4.34
C GLN A 539 -5.34 28.66 -4.94
N GLY A 540 -5.24 28.72 -6.27
CA GLY A 540 -4.82 29.92 -7.00
C GLY A 540 -3.33 29.97 -7.35
N ALA A 541 -2.70 31.14 -7.16
CA ALA A 541 -1.31 31.36 -7.56
C ALA A 541 -0.32 30.77 -6.54
N ARG A 542 0.67 30.02 -7.03
CA ARG A 542 1.72 29.40 -6.19
C ARG A 542 2.79 30.43 -5.80
N THR A 543 2.44 31.33 -4.89
CA THR A 543 3.34 32.32 -4.28
C THR A 543 3.63 31.96 -2.83
N LEU A 544 4.91 32.04 -2.43
CA LEU A 544 5.34 31.73 -1.07
C LEU A 544 4.67 32.68 -0.05
N LEU A 545 4.02 32.10 0.96
CA LEU A 545 3.33 32.81 2.04
C LEU A 545 4.15 32.80 3.33
N PRO A 546 4.08 33.86 4.16
CA PRO A 546 4.63 33.83 5.51
C PRO A 546 3.78 32.91 6.42
N PRO A 547 4.35 32.27 7.46
CA PRO A 547 3.60 31.39 8.37
C PRO A 547 2.42 32.06 9.11
N SER A 548 2.32 33.38 9.09
CA SER A 548 1.17 34.12 9.63
C SER A 548 -0.10 34.02 8.77
N ALA A 549 -0.02 33.48 7.55
CA ALA A 549 -1.19 33.29 6.68
C ALA A 549 -2.16 32.21 7.19
N ASP A 550 -1.68 31.27 8.01
CA ASP A 550 -2.47 30.22 8.70
C ASP A 550 -3.67 30.79 9.48
N ALA A 551 -3.59 32.06 9.91
CA ALA A 551 -4.66 32.74 10.62
C ALA A 551 -5.96 32.88 9.80
N GLU A 552 -5.88 32.77 8.47
CA GLU A 552 -7.04 32.71 7.57
C GLU A 552 -7.48 31.27 7.25
N GLY A 553 -6.66 30.26 7.58
CA GLY A 553 -7.00 28.84 7.43
C GLY A 553 -6.94 28.28 6.01
N HIS A 554 -6.36 29.03 5.05
CA HIS A 554 -6.38 28.72 3.60
C HIS A 554 -4.98 28.46 2.99
N ASP A 555 -3.97 28.14 3.81
CA ASP A 555 -2.63 27.77 3.37
C ASP A 555 -2.33 26.27 3.53
N VAL A 556 -1.36 25.79 2.74
CA VAL A 556 -0.85 24.40 2.74
C VAL A 556 0.68 24.40 2.63
N ILE A 557 1.32 23.31 3.08
CA ILE A 557 2.77 23.13 2.96
C ILE A 557 3.12 22.83 1.49
N ALA A 558 4.09 23.58 0.95
CA ALA A 558 4.57 23.41 -0.42
C ALA A 558 5.82 22.50 -0.49
N GLU A 559 6.31 22.24 -1.70
CA GLU A 559 7.48 21.39 -1.93
C GLU A 559 8.80 22.14 -1.65
N SER A 560 8.84 23.46 -1.85
CA SER A 560 10.03 24.30 -1.61
C SER A 560 9.72 25.80 -1.43
N TYR A 561 10.74 26.60 -1.07
CA TYR A 561 10.69 28.07 -1.11
C TYR A 561 10.59 28.64 -2.55
N ALA A 562 10.70 27.79 -3.58
CA ALA A 562 10.44 28.14 -4.98
C ALA A 562 9.17 27.42 -5.51
N PRO A 563 7.96 27.69 -4.97
CA PRO A 563 6.76 26.92 -5.27
C PRO A 563 6.23 27.06 -6.71
N SER A 564 6.83 27.95 -7.51
CA SER A 564 6.59 28.10 -8.95
C SER A 564 7.66 27.43 -9.83
N ALA A 565 8.63 26.71 -9.25
CA ALA A 565 9.60 25.92 -9.99
C ALA A 565 8.92 24.75 -10.72
N ALA A 566 9.56 24.28 -11.80
CA ALA A 566 9.03 23.20 -12.61
C ALA A 566 8.90 21.90 -11.79
N ILE A 567 7.80 21.19 -12.02
CA ILE A 567 7.53 19.88 -11.46
C ILE A 567 8.08 18.82 -12.44
N HIS A 568 8.86 17.88 -11.92
CA HIS A 568 9.56 16.86 -12.70
C HIS A 568 9.14 15.43 -12.37
N ASN A 569 8.86 15.12 -11.09
CA ASN A 569 8.24 13.86 -10.66
C ASN A 569 6.98 14.09 -9.80
N ALA A 570 6.50 13.06 -9.11
CA ALA A 570 5.14 12.98 -8.56
C ALA A 570 5.06 12.57 -7.07
N GLU A 571 5.91 13.13 -6.21
CA GLU A 571 5.84 12.93 -4.75
C GLU A 571 5.02 14.02 -4.04
N ASN A 572 4.26 13.65 -3.02
CA ASN A 572 3.53 14.60 -2.16
C ASN A 572 4.45 15.21 -1.08
N ILE A 573 5.53 15.88 -1.48
CA ILE A 573 6.62 16.38 -0.62
C ILE A 573 6.14 17.22 0.58
N GLY A 574 5.06 17.99 0.43
CA GLY A 574 4.47 18.78 1.52
C GLY A 574 4.00 17.97 2.74
N LEU A 575 3.85 16.66 2.61
CA LEU A 575 3.40 15.74 3.68
C LEU A 575 4.54 15.00 4.39
N GLU A 576 5.79 15.13 3.95
CA GLU A 576 6.92 14.47 4.60
C GLU A 576 7.15 14.85 6.08
N PRO A 577 6.82 16.09 6.55
CA PRO A 577 6.81 16.41 7.96
C PRO A 577 5.86 15.55 8.81
N VAL A 578 4.86 14.89 8.21
CA VAL A 578 3.92 13.97 8.87
C VAL A 578 4.52 12.55 8.97
N TRP A 579 5.02 12.06 7.85
CA TRP A 579 5.72 10.78 7.71
C TRP A 579 6.71 10.91 6.53
N PRO A 580 8.01 10.62 6.71
CA PRO A 580 8.59 9.81 7.78
C PRO A 580 9.25 10.62 8.91
N TYR A 581 9.25 11.96 8.85
CA TYR A 581 10.09 12.79 9.74
C TYR A 581 9.51 13.03 11.15
N ASP A 582 8.30 12.53 11.45
CA ASP A 582 7.64 12.59 12.78
C ASP A 582 7.46 14.01 13.38
N LEU A 583 7.41 15.06 12.55
CA LEU A 583 7.35 16.48 12.98
C LEU A 583 5.93 17.03 13.14
N ILE A 584 4.93 16.41 12.51
CA ILE A 584 3.53 16.79 12.58
C ILE A 584 2.67 15.55 12.86
N GLY A 585 1.89 15.63 13.93
CA GLY A 585 0.89 14.64 14.34
C GLY A 585 -0.08 15.26 15.36
N ASP A 586 -0.89 14.45 16.02
CA ASP A 586 -2.09 14.81 16.82
C ASP A 586 -2.00 16.00 17.82
N SER A 587 -0.79 16.39 18.21
CA SER A 587 -0.52 17.41 19.23
C SER A 587 0.43 18.52 18.74
N SER A 588 0.76 18.50 17.44
CA SER A 588 1.43 19.61 16.76
C SER A 588 0.40 20.71 16.42
N PRO A 589 0.72 22.00 16.61
CA PRO A 589 -0.16 23.09 16.18
C PRO A 589 -0.33 23.15 14.65
N MET A 590 0.47 22.40 13.89
CA MET A 590 0.39 22.29 12.43
C MET A 590 -0.45 21.08 11.95
N PHE A 591 -1.15 20.36 12.84
CA PHE A 591 -1.93 19.17 12.47
C PHE A 591 -3.02 19.48 11.43
N GLU A 592 -3.84 20.50 11.66
CA GLU A 592 -4.89 20.90 10.70
C GLU A 592 -4.30 21.45 9.39
N LEU A 593 -3.15 22.13 9.42
CA LEU A 593 -2.41 22.51 8.22
C LEU A 593 -1.96 21.29 7.40
N ALA A 594 -1.50 20.23 8.05
CA ALA A 594 -1.15 18.99 7.37
C ALA A 594 -2.39 18.26 6.82
N LYS A 595 -3.53 18.33 7.50
CA LYS A 595 -4.82 17.81 6.99
C LYS A 595 -5.30 18.58 5.76
N ARG A 596 -5.20 19.92 5.73
CA ARG A 596 -5.40 20.73 4.50
C ARG A 596 -4.42 20.33 3.40
N THR A 597 -3.13 20.23 3.73
CA THR A 597 -2.08 19.82 2.78
C THR A 597 -2.38 18.45 2.18
N TYR A 598 -2.92 17.52 2.95
CA TYR A 598 -3.34 16.20 2.47
C TYR A 598 -4.52 16.30 1.50
N VAL A 599 -5.55 17.07 1.83
CA VAL A 599 -6.73 17.27 0.95
C VAL A 599 -6.35 17.95 -0.37
N HIS A 600 -5.36 18.85 -0.36
CA HIS A 600 -4.91 19.62 -1.53
C HIS A 600 -3.64 19.05 -2.22
N ARG A 601 -3.21 17.84 -1.87
CA ARG A 601 -1.97 17.24 -2.39
C ARG A 601 -2.05 16.99 -3.91
N PRO A 602 -0.97 17.27 -4.68
CA PRO A 602 -1.01 17.21 -6.14
C PRO A 602 -1.12 15.80 -6.73
N PHE A 603 -0.65 14.75 -6.04
CA PHE A 603 -0.49 13.40 -6.60
C PHE A 603 -1.24 12.33 -5.81
N ILE A 604 -2.58 12.39 -5.84
CA ILE A 604 -3.47 11.44 -5.15
C ILE A 604 -3.28 10.02 -5.71
N ALA A 605 -2.78 9.09 -4.88
CA ALA A 605 -2.62 7.66 -5.15
C ALA A 605 -2.07 7.40 -6.58
N LYS A 606 -0.95 8.05 -6.88
CA LYS A 606 -0.42 8.23 -8.23
C LYS A 606 0.58 7.15 -8.69
N ALA A 607 1.18 6.44 -7.73
CA ALA A 607 2.20 5.42 -7.90
C ALA A 607 2.00 4.31 -6.86
N ASP A 608 2.66 3.17 -7.00
CA ASP A 608 2.49 2.04 -6.07
C ASP A 608 3.27 2.22 -4.76
N TRP A 609 4.32 3.05 -4.76
CA TRP A 609 4.98 3.60 -3.56
C TRP A 609 4.29 4.86 -2.98
N SER A 610 3.04 5.16 -3.35
CA SER A 610 2.34 6.36 -2.87
C SER A 610 2.00 6.25 -1.38
N TYR A 611 2.61 7.12 -0.56
CA TYR A 611 2.47 7.15 0.90
C TYR A 611 1.15 7.73 1.43
N ASP A 612 0.21 8.04 0.54
CA ASP A 612 -1.13 8.56 0.85
C ASP A 612 -1.87 7.81 1.98
N PRO A 613 -1.93 6.46 2.05
CA PRO A 613 -2.63 5.76 3.13
C PRO A 613 -1.88 5.81 4.47
N VAL A 614 -0.53 5.89 4.45
CA VAL A 614 0.29 6.02 5.66
C VAL A 614 0.15 7.43 6.24
N GLN A 615 0.20 8.44 5.36
CA GLN A 615 -0.01 9.84 5.71
C GLN A 615 -1.44 10.10 6.17
N ALA A 616 -2.45 9.43 5.58
CA ALA A 616 -3.82 9.44 6.10
C ALA A 616 -3.92 8.83 7.51
N ALA A 617 -3.20 7.73 7.78
CA ALA A 617 -3.22 7.09 9.09
C ALA A 617 -2.62 8.00 10.18
N ARG A 618 -1.51 8.68 9.88
CA ARG A 618 -0.87 9.69 10.75
C ARG A 618 -1.66 10.98 10.95
N LEU A 619 -2.78 11.16 10.23
CA LEU A 619 -3.65 12.35 10.29
C LEU A 619 -5.06 12.05 10.84
N ASP A 620 -5.27 10.87 11.42
CA ASP A 620 -6.56 10.36 11.91
C ASP A 620 -7.65 10.26 10.82
N LEU A 621 -7.25 9.98 9.57
CA LEU A 621 -8.14 9.95 8.39
C LEU A 621 -8.50 8.51 7.96
N GLY A 622 -9.07 7.70 8.86
CA GLY A 622 -9.31 6.26 8.59
C GLY A 622 -10.13 5.92 7.35
N ASN A 623 -11.05 6.79 6.92
CA ASN A 623 -11.79 6.59 5.67
C ASN A 623 -10.93 6.84 4.42
N GLU A 624 -9.93 7.73 4.50
CA GLU A 624 -8.92 7.91 3.46
C GLU A 624 -7.90 6.76 3.45
N VAL A 625 -7.53 6.20 4.62
CA VAL A 625 -6.69 4.99 4.71
C VAL A 625 -7.27 3.87 3.86
N ARG A 626 -8.56 3.51 4.06
CA ARG A 626 -9.23 2.52 3.19
C ARG A 626 -9.27 2.98 1.74
N SER A 627 -9.72 4.21 1.47
CA SER A 627 -9.93 4.66 0.09
C SER A 627 -8.64 4.66 -0.74
N MET A 628 -7.50 5.03 -0.14
CA MET A 628 -6.19 5.01 -0.80
C MET A 628 -5.61 3.61 -0.89
N LEU A 629 -5.73 2.78 0.16
CA LEU A 629 -5.31 1.37 0.11
C LEU A 629 -5.99 0.60 -1.04
N LEU A 630 -7.32 0.70 -1.15
CA LEU A 630 -8.06 0.01 -2.22
C LEU A 630 -7.68 0.56 -3.60
N LYS A 631 -7.57 1.89 -3.75
CA LYS A 631 -7.20 2.50 -5.04
C LYS A 631 -5.80 2.08 -5.51
N ILE A 632 -4.78 2.18 -4.65
CA ILE A 632 -3.40 1.84 -5.03
C ILE A 632 -3.29 0.32 -5.30
N THR A 633 -3.96 -0.51 -4.50
CA THR A 633 -4.04 -1.96 -4.75
C THR A 633 -4.63 -2.25 -6.12
N GLU A 634 -5.81 -1.71 -6.45
CA GLU A 634 -6.45 -1.99 -7.72
C GLU A 634 -5.62 -1.47 -8.90
N ASP A 635 -5.07 -0.25 -8.84
CA ASP A 635 -4.34 0.33 -9.97
C ASP A 635 -2.97 -0.31 -10.22
N SER A 636 -2.29 -0.82 -9.19
CA SER A 636 -0.91 -1.31 -9.30
C SER A 636 -0.71 -2.81 -9.11
N GLN A 637 -1.59 -3.52 -8.38
CA GLN A 637 -1.46 -4.97 -8.20
C GLN A 637 -1.77 -5.69 -9.52
N HIS A 638 -0.82 -6.47 -10.02
CA HIS A 638 -0.94 -7.11 -11.35
C HIS A 638 -0.65 -8.61 -11.34
N SER A 639 -0.04 -9.13 -10.26
CA SER A 639 0.36 -10.54 -10.14
C SER A 639 -0.50 -11.27 -9.10
N ILE A 640 -0.78 -12.56 -9.33
CA ILE A 640 -1.62 -13.38 -8.43
C ILE A 640 -0.97 -13.63 -7.06
N ASN A 641 0.34 -13.44 -6.96
CA ASN A 641 1.12 -13.54 -5.73
C ASN A 641 0.95 -12.32 -4.81
N GLY A 642 0.11 -11.34 -5.18
CA GLY A 642 -0.15 -10.13 -4.41
C GLY A 642 0.77 -8.95 -4.74
N PHE A 643 1.79 -9.13 -5.59
CA PHE A 643 2.73 -8.06 -5.92
C PHE A 643 2.21 -7.08 -6.98
N ALA A 644 2.72 -5.85 -6.90
CA ALA A 644 2.56 -4.84 -7.94
C ALA A 644 3.46 -5.12 -9.15
N ASN A 645 3.15 -4.49 -10.27
CA ASN A 645 4.09 -4.38 -11.38
C ASN A 645 3.87 -3.08 -12.15
N TRP A 646 4.92 -2.25 -12.24
CA TRP A 646 4.91 -1.01 -13.03
C TRP A 646 4.74 -1.28 -14.53
N ASP A 647 5.34 -2.36 -15.06
CA ASP A 647 5.36 -2.65 -16.50
C ASP A 647 5.18 -4.13 -16.84
N LYS A 648 4.05 -4.43 -17.48
CA LYS A 648 3.62 -5.77 -17.87
C LYS A 648 4.50 -6.40 -18.96
N GLU A 649 5.32 -5.64 -19.67
CA GLU A 649 6.20 -6.16 -20.72
C GLU A 649 7.42 -6.91 -20.15
N TYR A 650 7.84 -6.63 -18.90
CA TYR A 650 9.11 -7.12 -18.35
C TYR A 650 8.98 -8.23 -17.28
N GLY A 651 7.79 -8.45 -16.72
CA GLY A 651 7.55 -9.56 -15.78
C GLY A 651 8.19 -9.41 -14.39
N GLU A 652 8.70 -8.22 -14.07
CA GLU A 652 9.16 -7.85 -12.72
C GLU A 652 8.01 -7.86 -11.70
N PHE A 653 8.33 -8.10 -10.43
CA PHE A 653 7.42 -7.97 -9.31
C PHE A 653 7.89 -6.84 -8.39
N TYR A 654 6.96 -6.01 -7.90
CA TYR A 654 7.24 -4.88 -7.02
C TYR A 654 6.54 -5.10 -5.67
N VAL A 655 7.31 -5.00 -4.59
CA VAL A 655 6.81 -5.19 -3.21
C VAL A 655 6.34 -3.89 -2.54
N GLU A 656 6.62 -2.73 -3.15
CA GLU A 656 6.35 -1.39 -2.57
C GLU A 656 4.91 -1.23 -2.11
N GLN A 657 3.95 -1.52 -2.98
CA GLN A 657 2.52 -1.45 -2.69
C GLN A 657 2.13 -2.28 -1.46
N THR A 658 2.73 -3.47 -1.31
CA THR A 658 2.46 -4.37 -0.20
C THR A 658 3.13 -3.91 1.09
N GLY A 659 4.32 -3.28 0.99
CA GLY A 659 5.00 -2.62 2.11
C GLY A 659 4.27 -1.36 2.61
N VAL A 660 3.81 -0.50 1.69
CA VAL A 660 2.91 0.64 1.97
C VAL A 660 1.62 0.15 2.63
N THR A 661 1.06 -0.97 2.18
CA THR A 661 -0.12 -1.58 2.80
C THR A 661 0.17 -2.08 4.22
N ALA A 662 1.31 -2.75 4.42
CA ALA A 662 1.72 -3.22 5.74
C ALA A 662 1.95 -2.07 6.73
N ASP A 663 2.60 -0.99 6.31
CA ASP A 663 2.88 0.19 7.13
C ASP A 663 1.61 1.02 7.43
N ALA A 664 0.76 1.25 6.43
CA ALA A 664 -0.50 1.97 6.64
C ALA A 664 -1.47 1.23 7.58
N LEU A 665 -1.50 -0.11 7.54
CA LEU A 665 -2.33 -0.92 8.43
C LEU A 665 -1.85 -0.91 9.88
N GLN A 666 -0.53 -0.97 10.11
CA GLN A 666 0.00 -0.86 11.48
C GLN A 666 -0.17 0.55 12.02
N GLU A 667 0.15 1.60 11.25
CA GLU A 667 -0.04 3.00 11.64
C GLU A 667 -1.53 3.35 11.85
N ALA A 668 -2.46 2.69 11.15
CA ALA A 668 -3.89 2.83 11.43
C ALA A 668 -4.31 2.23 12.79
N LEU A 669 -3.62 1.17 13.25
CA LEU A 669 -3.96 0.40 14.45
C LEU A 669 -3.20 0.86 15.71
N VAL A 670 -1.90 1.18 15.61
CA VAL A 670 -1.03 1.61 16.72
C VAL A 670 0.07 2.54 16.18
N GLN A 671 0.36 3.62 16.91
CA GLN A 671 1.45 4.55 16.57
C GLN A 671 2.19 4.97 17.84
N ASP A 672 3.52 5.18 17.79
CA ASP A 672 4.27 5.75 18.92
C ASP A 672 5.41 6.72 18.53
N TYR A 673 5.32 7.32 17.33
CA TYR A 673 6.33 8.19 16.71
C TYR A 673 6.90 9.32 17.61
N ASP A 674 6.14 9.82 18.58
CA ASP A 674 6.55 10.85 19.56
C ASP A 674 6.75 10.32 21.00
N GLY A 675 6.64 9.01 21.21
CA GLY A 675 6.74 8.34 22.51
C GLY A 675 5.42 8.29 23.29
N PHE A 676 4.28 8.49 22.62
CA PHE A 676 2.94 8.20 23.16
C PHE A 676 2.27 7.12 22.31
N ILE A 677 1.89 6.00 22.91
CA ILE A 677 1.16 4.94 22.24
C ILE A 677 -0.27 5.42 21.92
N ARG A 678 -0.62 5.41 20.64
CA ARG A 678 -1.99 5.61 20.11
C ARG A 678 -2.62 4.24 19.82
N LEU A 679 -3.94 4.14 19.97
CA LEU A 679 -4.69 2.89 19.81
C LEU A 679 -5.86 3.15 18.86
N ALA A 680 -5.86 2.45 17.73
CA ALA A 680 -6.78 2.59 16.60
C ALA A 680 -7.04 4.04 16.10
N PRO A 681 -6.03 4.91 15.96
CA PRO A 681 -6.23 6.31 15.55
C PRO A 681 -6.89 6.48 14.18
N ALA A 682 -6.68 5.53 13.25
CA ALA A 682 -7.19 5.62 11.88
C ALA A 682 -7.66 4.28 11.31
N VAL A 683 -8.14 3.34 12.14
CA VAL A 683 -8.78 2.11 11.63
C VAL A 683 -10.03 2.49 10.80
N PRO A 684 -10.17 2.02 9.56
CA PRO A 684 -11.30 2.42 8.71
C PRO A 684 -12.66 2.04 9.26
N GLN A 685 -13.66 2.90 9.03
CA GLN A 685 -15.03 2.65 9.45
C GLN A 685 -15.59 1.39 8.76
N GLY A 686 -16.18 0.50 9.55
CA GLY A 686 -16.74 -0.77 9.06
C GLY A 686 -15.72 -1.93 8.96
N TRP A 687 -14.45 -1.70 9.29
CA TRP A 687 -13.49 -2.79 9.52
C TRP A 687 -13.43 -3.15 11.01
N ASN A 688 -13.52 -4.45 11.29
CA ASN A 688 -13.17 -5.03 12.57
C ASN A 688 -11.71 -5.51 12.47
N VAL A 689 -10.88 -5.21 13.47
CA VAL A 689 -9.47 -5.59 13.48
C VAL A 689 -9.15 -6.34 14.77
N ASP A 690 -8.41 -7.43 14.68
CA ASP A 690 -7.73 -8.08 15.79
C ASP A 690 -6.25 -8.17 15.42
N GLY A 691 -5.40 -7.34 16.02
CA GLY A 691 -4.01 -7.24 15.56
C GLY A 691 -3.00 -6.78 16.59
N SER A 692 -1.76 -7.15 16.31
CA SER A 692 -0.58 -6.80 17.09
C SER A 692 0.29 -5.81 16.31
N VAL A 693 0.89 -4.85 17.02
CA VAL A 693 1.97 -3.97 16.51
C VAL A 693 3.06 -3.88 17.57
N ASN A 694 4.32 -3.83 17.15
CA ASN A 694 5.45 -3.56 18.02
C ASN A 694 5.81 -2.08 17.99
N VAL A 695 6.12 -1.54 19.16
CA VAL A 695 6.45 -0.13 19.43
C VAL A 695 7.72 -0.05 20.29
N ARG A 696 8.18 1.16 20.61
CA ARG A 696 9.52 1.40 21.16
C ARG A 696 9.82 0.61 22.44
N GLY A 697 11.09 0.21 22.58
CA GLY A 697 11.59 -0.61 23.67
C GLY A 697 11.03 -2.04 23.68
N LYS A 698 10.93 -2.67 22.50
CA LYS A 698 10.40 -4.02 22.24
C LYS A 698 9.00 -4.27 22.83
N THR A 699 8.18 -3.23 22.87
CA THR A 699 6.86 -3.26 23.49
C THR A 699 5.84 -3.75 22.46
N ARG A 700 5.10 -4.82 22.76
CA ARG A 700 4.03 -5.31 21.89
C ARG A 700 2.69 -4.73 22.36
N VAL A 701 1.89 -4.28 21.41
CA VAL A 701 0.55 -3.72 21.64
C VAL A 701 -0.45 -4.55 20.84
N ASP A 702 -1.34 -5.24 21.53
CA ASP A 702 -2.40 -6.06 20.92
C ASP A 702 -3.75 -5.32 21.08
N VAL A 703 -4.48 -5.15 19.98
CA VAL A 703 -5.70 -4.32 19.92
C VAL A 703 -6.83 -5.07 19.21
N GLN A 704 -8.03 -5.00 19.77
CA GLN A 704 -9.26 -5.44 19.12
C GLN A 704 -10.20 -4.26 18.90
N VAL A 705 -10.54 -4.01 17.64
CA VAL A 705 -11.45 -2.94 17.20
C VAL A 705 -12.74 -3.55 16.66
N ARG A 706 -13.88 -3.03 17.08
CA ARG A 706 -15.22 -3.42 16.59
C ARG A 706 -16.06 -2.19 16.29
N GLU A 707 -16.67 -2.15 15.11
CA GLU A 707 -17.41 -0.97 14.59
C GLU A 707 -16.64 0.36 14.72
N GLY A 708 -15.31 0.35 14.62
CA GLY A 708 -14.45 1.53 14.80
C GLY A 708 -14.11 1.90 16.25
N HIS A 709 -14.54 1.11 17.25
CA HIS A 709 -14.22 1.33 18.66
C HIS A 709 -13.21 0.31 19.20
N VAL A 710 -12.22 0.77 19.99
CA VAL A 710 -11.34 -0.12 20.77
C VAL A 710 -12.17 -0.86 21.83
N THR A 711 -12.12 -2.19 21.80
CA THR A 711 -12.83 -3.09 22.72
C THR A 711 -11.88 -3.72 23.73
N THR A 712 -10.78 -4.30 23.26
CA THR A 712 -9.66 -4.81 24.07
C THR A 712 -8.37 -4.12 23.64
N ALA A 713 -7.53 -3.73 24.60
CA ALA A 713 -6.18 -3.23 24.36
C ALA A 713 -5.22 -3.74 25.44
N VAL A 714 -4.15 -4.41 24.99
CA VAL A 714 -3.14 -5.06 25.83
C VAL A 714 -1.77 -4.54 25.45
N ILE A 715 -0.93 -4.26 26.44
CA ILE A 715 0.46 -3.82 26.24
C ILE A 715 1.39 -4.79 26.97
N GLU A 716 2.20 -5.54 26.23
CA GLU A 716 3.34 -6.29 26.76
C GLU A 716 4.58 -5.41 26.74
N ALA A 717 4.98 -4.90 27.91
CA ALA A 717 6.12 -4.00 28.02
C ALA A 717 7.42 -4.75 27.72
N GLY A 718 8.16 -4.37 26.68
CA GLY A 718 9.47 -4.98 26.38
C GLY A 718 10.60 -4.50 27.29
N THR A 719 10.41 -3.33 27.92
CA THR A 719 11.39 -2.67 28.79
C THR A 719 10.75 -2.17 30.09
N THR A 720 11.58 -2.01 31.13
CA THR A 720 11.13 -1.50 32.44
C THR A 720 11.30 0.02 32.50
N GLY A 721 10.23 0.76 32.20
CA GLY A 721 10.28 2.22 32.05
C GLY A 721 8.89 2.89 32.14
N PRO A 722 8.80 4.21 31.92
CA PRO A 722 7.52 4.90 31.79
C PRO A 722 6.84 4.54 30.46
N LEU A 723 5.60 4.06 30.52
CA LEU A 723 4.72 3.93 29.37
C LEU A 723 3.71 5.09 29.36
N ARG A 724 3.44 5.64 28.17
CA ARG A 724 2.54 6.77 27.96
C ARG A 724 1.59 6.41 26.82
N ILE A 725 0.28 6.50 27.06
CA ILE A 725 -0.75 6.02 26.14
C ILE A 725 -1.81 7.10 26.00
N ARG A 726 -2.24 7.43 24.78
CA ARG A 726 -3.44 8.25 24.56
C ARG A 726 -4.65 7.46 25.05
N ASN A 727 -5.54 8.10 25.82
CA ASN A 727 -6.76 7.43 26.28
C ASN A 727 -7.69 7.15 25.06
N PRO A 728 -7.97 5.88 24.69
CA PRO A 728 -8.78 5.56 23.51
C PRO A 728 -10.28 5.79 23.74
N TRP A 729 -10.70 5.99 25.00
CA TRP A 729 -12.09 6.23 25.37
C TRP A 729 -12.22 7.66 25.90
N SER A 730 -12.31 8.61 24.97
CA SER A 730 -12.24 10.05 25.26
C SER A 730 -13.31 10.49 26.27
N GLY A 731 -12.87 11.04 27.41
CA GLY A 731 -13.73 11.45 28.52
C GLY A 731 -14.12 10.33 29.50
N GLU A 732 -13.84 9.06 29.19
CA GLU A 732 -14.06 7.94 30.10
C GLU A 732 -12.85 7.73 31.05
N ALA A 733 -13.12 7.20 32.23
CA ALA A 733 -12.09 6.86 33.22
C ALA A 733 -11.50 5.47 32.95
N VAL A 734 -10.18 5.33 33.01
CA VAL A 734 -9.47 4.08 32.67
C VAL A 734 -8.72 3.52 33.87
N ASP A 735 -8.91 2.22 34.11
CA ASP A 735 -8.06 1.40 34.97
C ASP A 735 -7.02 0.66 34.10
N VAL A 736 -5.82 0.43 34.62
CA VAL A 736 -4.79 -0.42 33.97
C VAL A 736 -4.49 -1.59 34.89
N VAL A 737 -4.68 -2.82 34.40
CA VAL A 737 -4.57 -4.07 35.16
C VAL A 737 -3.35 -4.87 34.70
N SER A 738 -2.49 -5.31 35.62
CA SER A 738 -1.36 -6.20 35.26
C SER A 738 -1.82 -7.67 35.19
N GLY A 739 -1.55 -8.35 34.08
CA GLY A 739 -2.15 -9.67 33.78
C GLY A 739 -1.74 -10.79 34.72
N ALA A 740 -0.49 -10.80 35.21
CA ALA A 740 0.03 -11.88 36.05
C ALA A 740 -0.41 -11.80 37.53
N ALA A 741 -0.93 -10.64 37.98
CA ALA A 741 -1.33 -10.41 39.37
C ALA A 741 -2.78 -9.89 39.51
N MET A 742 -3.43 -9.54 38.40
CA MET A 742 -4.73 -8.86 38.31
C MET A 742 -4.86 -7.60 39.18
N THR A 743 -3.72 -6.97 39.53
CA THR A 743 -3.69 -5.72 40.29
C THR A 743 -3.84 -4.51 39.38
N LYS A 744 -4.71 -3.57 39.76
CA LYS A 744 -4.80 -2.25 39.15
C LYS A 744 -3.53 -1.44 39.47
N VAL A 745 -2.70 -1.19 38.46
CA VAL A 745 -1.48 -0.35 38.55
C VAL A 745 -1.77 1.12 38.25
N VAL A 746 -2.90 1.39 37.59
CA VAL A 746 -3.57 2.69 37.51
C VAL A 746 -5.05 2.44 37.80
N SER A 747 -5.72 3.39 38.45
CA SER A 747 -7.19 3.36 38.55
C SER A 747 -7.79 4.76 38.35
N GLY A 748 -8.90 4.82 37.60
CA GLY A 748 -9.68 6.04 37.39
C GLY A 748 -8.97 7.16 36.62
N ALA A 749 -8.06 6.84 35.70
CA ALA A 749 -7.38 7.86 34.90
C ALA A 749 -8.33 8.48 33.87
N THR A 750 -8.72 9.74 34.06
CA THR A 750 -9.62 10.51 33.18
C THR A 750 -8.89 11.47 32.23
N GLY A 751 -7.55 11.47 32.23
CA GLY A 751 -6.76 12.32 31.36
C GLY A 751 -6.76 11.83 29.90
N SER A 752 -6.39 12.71 28.96
CA SER A 752 -6.13 12.35 27.56
C SER A 752 -4.86 11.52 27.38
N VAL A 753 -4.00 11.46 28.42
CA VAL A 753 -2.82 10.59 28.49
C VAL A 753 -2.85 9.80 29.79
N ILE A 754 -2.77 8.48 29.67
CA ILE A 754 -2.53 7.53 30.74
C ILE A 754 -1.00 7.36 30.85
N THR A 755 -0.45 7.32 32.07
CA THR A 755 0.99 7.10 32.28
C THR A 755 1.22 6.20 33.48
N PHE A 756 2.03 5.16 33.31
CA PHE A 756 2.41 4.23 34.36
C PHE A 756 3.83 3.68 34.14
N ARG A 757 4.37 2.94 35.12
CA ARG A 757 5.66 2.26 34.97
C ARG A 757 5.43 0.82 34.50
N GLY A 758 5.81 0.53 33.26
CA GLY A 758 5.91 -0.82 32.74
C GLY A 758 7.09 -1.59 33.36
N VAL A 759 6.98 -2.91 33.39
CA VAL A 759 8.01 -3.86 33.79
C VAL A 759 8.19 -4.86 32.65
N ALA A 760 9.43 -5.10 32.24
CA ALA A 760 9.75 -5.96 31.09
C ALA A 760 9.08 -7.35 31.21
N GLY A 761 8.45 -7.82 30.12
CA GLY A 761 7.70 -9.08 30.06
C GLY A 761 6.36 -9.07 30.81
N THR A 762 5.91 -7.92 31.32
CA THR A 762 4.60 -7.80 31.98
C THR A 762 3.56 -7.29 31.00
N ARG A 763 2.42 -8.00 30.91
CA ARG A 763 1.23 -7.60 30.16
C ARG A 763 0.32 -6.71 30.99
N TYR A 764 -0.20 -5.66 30.36
CA TYR A 764 -1.11 -4.69 30.97
C TYR A 764 -2.37 -4.56 30.11
N LEU A 765 -3.53 -4.88 30.67
CA LEU A 765 -4.84 -4.67 30.06
C LEU A 765 -5.34 -3.26 30.41
N LEU A 766 -5.79 -2.51 29.41
CA LEU A 766 -6.54 -1.26 29.61
C LEU A 766 -8.03 -1.58 29.75
N VAL A 767 -8.69 -1.03 30.78
CA VAL A 767 -10.07 -1.34 31.13
C VAL A 767 -10.86 -0.06 31.38
N ARG A 768 -12.02 0.10 30.74
CA ARG A 768 -12.97 1.18 31.07
C ARG A 768 -13.52 0.99 32.47
N GLN A 769 -13.44 2.00 33.32
CA GLN A 769 -13.82 1.88 34.72
C GLN A 769 -15.30 1.56 34.86
N GLY A 770 -15.59 0.41 35.49
CA GLY A 770 -16.95 -0.14 35.62
C GLY A 770 -17.28 -1.26 34.62
N THR A 771 -16.42 -1.51 33.63
CA THR A 771 -16.46 -2.76 32.85
C THR A 771 -15.61 -3.84 33.53
N HIS A 772 -16.04 -5.09 33.39
CA HIS A 772 -15.36 -6.28 33.91
C HIS A 772 -15.03 -7.18 32.72
N VAL A 773 -13.77 -7.15 32.25
CA VAL A 773 -13.36 -7.94 31.06
C VAL A 773 -13.36 -9.45 31.35
N GLU A 774 -13.39 -9.87 32.62
CA GLU A 774 -13.65 -11.26 33.02
C GLU A 774 -15.10 -11.71 32.77
N ASP A 775 -16.04 -10.77 32.58
CA ASP A 775 -17.45 -11.06 32.21
C ASP A 775 -17.65 -11.08 30.68
N GLU A 776 -16.64 -10.71 29.87
CA GLU A 776 -16.69 -10.85 28.40
C GLU A 776 -16.36 -12.29 27.97
N ASN A 777 -17.00 -12.77 26.89
CA ASN A 777 -16.80 -14.14 26.43
C ASN A 777 -15.39 -14.30 25.84
N PHE A 778 -14.61 -15.27 26.31
CA PHE A 778 -13.31 -15.55 25.71
C PHE A 778 -13.47 -16.16 24.31
N ALA A 779 -12.78 -15.58 23.32
CA ALA A 779 -12.48 -16.22 22.05
C ALA A 779 -11.09 -15.76 21.57
N PRO A 780 -10.14 -16.68 21.27
CA PRO A 780 -8.83 -16.30 20.74
C PRO A 780 -8.94 -15.69 19.34
N VAL A 781 -7.96 -14.90 18.94
CA VAL A 781 -7.84 -14.47 17.54
C VAL A 781 -7.44 -15.67 16.70
N THR A 782 -8.34 -16.14 15.84
CA THR A 782 -8.18 -17.34 15.00
C THR A 782 -8.86 -17.12 13.65
N GLY A 783 -8.64 -18.06 12.73
CA GLY A 783 -9.16 -18.05 11.37
C GLY A 783 -9.27 -19.45 10.79
N THR A 784 -9.35 -19.53 9.47
CA THR A 784 -9.34 -20.80 8.73
C THR A 784 -8.51 -20.57 7.47
N PRO A 785 -7.60 -21.50 7.10
CA PRO A 785 -6.80 -21.37 5.90
C PRO A 785 -7.62 -21.11 4.63
N ALA A 786 -7.06 -20.35 3.70
CA ALA A 786 -7.74 -20.03 2.46
C ALA A 786 -7.93 -21.30 1.61
N ILE A 787 -9.17 -21.55 1.17
CA ILE A 787 -9.55 -22.69 0.31
C ILE A 787 -9.98 -22.24 -1.11
N THR A 788 -9.84 -20.95 -1.40
CA THR A 788 -10.11 -20.32 -2.69
C THR A 788 -9.25 -19.07 -2.81
N ALA A 789 -8.91 -18.69 -4.05
CA ALA A 789 -8.38 -17.37 -4.37
C ALA A 789 -9.32 -16.25 -3.87
N LYS A 790 -8.77 -15.04 -3.68
CA LYS A 790 -9.50 -13.82 -3.26
C LYS A 790 -9.54 -12.80 -4.40
N ARG A 791 -10.53 -11.91 -4.42
CA ARG A 791 -10.72 -10.87 -5.45
C ARG A 791 -11.07 -9.52 -4.80
N LEU A 792 -10.46 -8.45 -5.29
CA LEU A 792 -10.80 -7.06 -4.96
C LEU A 792 -11.00 -6.32 -6.28
N GLY A 793 -12.24 -5.96 -6.61
CA GLY A 793 -12.58 -5.30 -7.86
C GLY A 793 -11.99 -6.02 -9.09
N LYS A 794 -11.06 -5.36 -9.79
CA LYS A 794 -10.38 -5.91 -10.98
C LYS A 794 -9.17 -6.82 -10.69
N VAL A 795 -8.66 -6.87 -9.46
CA VAL A 795 -7.45 -7.64 -9.07
C VAL A 795 -7.78 -8.87 -8.23
N GLN A 796 -6.83 -9.81 -8.11
CA GLN A 796 -7.00 -11.06 -7.36
C GLN A 796 -5.69 -11.58 -6.75
N ILE A 797 -5.81 -12.38 -5.69
CA ILE A 797 -4.72 -13.15 -5.08
C ILE A 797 -5.05 -14.63 -5.26
N GLY A 798 -4.11 -15.38 -5.85
CA GLY A 798 -4.30 -16.76 -6.30
C GLY A 798 -5.06 -16.90 -7.63
N LEU A 799 -5.36 -18.14 -8.00
CA LEU A 799 -6.17 -18.51 -9.15
C LEU A 799 -7.44 -19.26 -8.74
N PHE A 800 -8.56 -18.88 -9.32
CA PHE A 800 -9.82 -19.62 -9.20
C PHE A 800 -9.76 -20.89 -10.07
N ALA A 801 -10.45 -21.95 -9.64
CA ALA A 801 -10.52 -23.18 -10.42
C ALA A 801 -11.30 -23.00 -11.73
N LEU A 802 -10.97 -23.81 -12.72
CA LEU A 802 -11.66 -23.79 -14.02
C LEU A 802 -13.17 -24.02 -13.84
N GLY A 803 -13.97 -23.06 -14.30
CA GLY A 803 -15.43 -23.07 -14.13
C GLY A 803 -15.93 -22.61 -12.76
N SER A 804 -15.07 -22.35 -11.76
CA SER A 804 -15.50 -21.78 -10.48
C SER A 804 -15.62 -20.26 -10.55
N SER A 805 -16.79 -19.77 -10.98
CA SER A 805 -17.16 -18.35 -10.83
C SER A 805 -17.49 -18.03 -9.36
N SER A 806 -16.43 -17.75 -8.60
CA SER A 806 -16.46 -17.34 -7.19
C SER A 806 -17.17 -15.98 -7.00
N ALA A 807 -16.93 -15.04 -7.91
CA ALA A 807 -17.84 -13.95 -8.17
C ALA A 807 -19.11 -14.53 -8.78
N LYS A 808 -20.28 -14.22 -8.19
CA LYS A 808 -21.61 -14.58 -8.74
C LYS A 808 -21.84 -13.83 -10.06
N GLU A 809 -21.22 -14.34 -11.13
CA GLU A 809 -21.15 -13.88 -12.53
C GLU A 809 -22.15 -12.75 -12.83
N VAL A 810 -21.66 -11.51 -12.76
CA VAL A 810 -22.36 -10.32 -13.26
C VAL A 810 -22.55 -10.47 -14.77
N ARG A 811 -23.74 -10.08 -15.25
CA ARG A 811 -24.18 -10.16 -16.64
C ARG A 811 -24.46 -8.75 -17.14
N GLY A 812 -23.41 -7.95 -17.24
CA GLY A 812 -23.47 -6.58 -17.70
C GLY A 812 -23.50 -5.52 -16.59
N THR A 813 -23.03 -4.34 -16.99
CA THR A 813 -23.05 -3.09 -16.23
C THR A 813 -24.03 -2.10 -16.85
N VAL A 814 -24.83 -1.43 -16.02
CA VAL A 814 -25.52 -0.19 -16.37
C VAL A 814 -24.76 1.02 -15.81
N VAL A 815 -24.53 2.03 -16.64
CA VAL A 815 -23.94 3.30 -16.22
C VAL A 815 -25.03 4.35 -16.04
N THR A 816 -25.09 5.06 -14.91
CA THR A 816 -25.98 6.22 -14.73
C THR A 816 -25.21 7.51 -14.94
N LEU A 817 -25.44 8.17 -16.08
CA LEU A 817 -24.73 9.36 -16.54
C LEU A 817 -25.61 10.61 -16.35
N GLY A 818 -25.13 11.57 -15.57
CA GLY A 818 -25.84 12.83 -15.36
C GLY A 818 -25.07 13.80 -14.47
N ALA A 819 -25.79 14.73 -13.84
CA ALA A 819 -25.23 15.79 -13.02
C ALA A 819 -25.50 15.58 -11.52
N SER A 820 -26.08 16.56 -10.82
CA SER A 820 -26.25 16.58 -9.37
C SER A 820 -27.34 15.65 -8.85
N ILE A 821 -28.42 15.41 -9.61
CA ILE A 821 -29.47 14.44 -9.24
C ILE A 821 -28.90 13.02 -9.37
N THR A 822 -28.15 12.74 -10.45
CA THR A 822 -27.45 11.44 -10.59
C THR A 822 -26.35 11.27 -9.56
N ALA A 823 -25.63 12.34 -9.17
CA ALA A 823 -24.61 12.31 -8.13
C ALA A 823 -25.15 12.17 -6.69
N GLY A 824 -26.47 11.96 -6.50
CA GLY A 824 -27.06 11.78 -5.19
C GLY A 824 -27.14 13.05 -4.33
N TYR A 825 -26.97 14.25 -4.91
CA TYR A 825 -27.04 15.49 -4.14
C TYR A 825 -28.42 15.61 -3.47
N LYS A 826 -28.43 16.10 -2.22
CA LYS A 826 -29.59 16.15 -1.31
C LYS A 826 -30.21 14.81 -0.87
N SER A 827 -29.61 13.66 -1.21
CA SER A 827 -29.83 12.42 -0.43
C SER A 827 -29.10 12.50 0.92
N THR A 828 -29.50 11.66 1.89
CA THR A 828 -28.84 11.56 3.20
C THR A 828 -27.44 10.96 3.05
N PRO A 829 -26.34 11.70 3.35
CA PRO A 829 -24.97 11.23 3.09
C PRO A 829 -24.63 9.93 3.81
N GLY A 830 -23.92 9.03 3.11
CA GLY A 830 -23.43 7.76 3.68
C GLY A 830 -24.54 6.75 4.02
N THR A 831 -25.68 6.79 3.31
CA THR A 831 -26.81 5.86 3.55
C THR A 831 -27.34 5.15 2.31
N ASP A 832 -26.67 5.30 1.16
CA ASP A 832 -26.97 4.63 -0.12
C ASP A 832 -28.42 4.84 -0.59
N ARG A 833 -28.88 6.10 -0.50
CA ARG A 833 -30.25 6.55 -0.83
C ARG A 833 -30.37 7.36 -2.11
N ASP A 834 -29.26 7.64 -2.79
CA ASP A 834 -29.26 8.15 -4.15
C ASP A 834 -29.93 7.16 -5.11
N TRP A 835 -30.53 7.66 -6.19
CA TRP A 835 -31.31 6.80 -7.08
C TRP A 835 -30.50 5.68 -7.77
N PRO A 836 -29.20 5.85 -8.11
CA PRO A 836 -28.37 4.75 -8.61
C PRO A 836 -28.12 3.65 -7.57
N ALA A 837 -27.82 4.00 -6.30
CA ALA A 837 -27.69 3.01 -5.23
C ALA A 837 -29.01 2.26 -4.94
N VAL A 838 -30.14 2.97 -4.93
CA VAL A 838 -31.47 2.35 -4.77
C VAL A 838 -31.82 1.47 -5.98
N LEU A 839 -31.38 1.80 -7.20
CA LEU A 839 -31.50 0.93 -8.37
C LEU A 839 -30.65 -0.34 -8.23
N ALA A 840 -29.42 -0.23 -7.72
CA ALA A 840 -28.55 -1.39 -7.46
C ALA A 840 -29.19 -2.35 -6.43
N ALA A 841 -29.76 -1.80 -5.35
CA ALA A 841 -30.52 -2.58 -4.37
C ALA A 841 -31.72 -3.29 -5.01
N ARG A 842 -32.54 -2.59 -5.82
CA ARG A 842 -33.69 -3.19 -6.53
C ARG A 842 -33.29 -4.32 -7.48
N LEU A 843 -32.15 -4.19 -8.18
CA LEU A 843 -31.61 -5.25 -9.04
C LEU A 843 -31.17 -6.48 -8.23
N ALA A 844 -30.44 -6.26 -7.14
CA ALA A 844 -29.98 -7.32 -6.24
C ALA A 844 -31.14 -8.05 -5.55
N GLU A 845 -32.15 -7.33 -5.05
CA GLU A 845 -33.40 -7.89 -4.49
C GLU A 845 -34.15 -8.75 -5.51
N LYS A 846 -34.10 -8.37 -6.80
CA LYS A 846 -34.71 -9.13 -7.90
C LYS A 846 -33.89 -10.37 -8.32
N GLY A 847 -32.70 -10.56 -7.73
CA GLY A 847 -31.74 -11.60 -8.13
C GLY A 847 -31.06 -11.33 -9.47
N MET A 848 -31.17 -10.11 -10.00
CA MET A 848 -30.55 -9.70 -11.26
C MET A 848 -29.10 -9.35 -11.01
N ARG A 849 -28.21 -9.94 -11.81
CA ARG A 849 -26.76 -9.81 -11.64
C ARG A 849 -26.21 -8.68 -12.50
N VAL A 850 -26.58 -7.44 -12.19
CA VAL A 850 -26.24 -6.26 -13.00
C VAL A 850 -25.62 -5.20 -12.12
N SER A 851 -24.40 -4.77 -12.47
CA SER A 851 -23.68 -3.70 -11.75
C SER A 851 -24.23 -2.32 -12.13
N VAL A 852 -24.34 -1.41 -11.16
CA VAL A 852 -24.71 0.00 -11.41
C VAL A 852 -23.49 0.89 -11.15
N LEU A 853 -23.05 1.65 -12.15
CA LEU A 853 -21.97 2.63 -12.00
C LEU A 853 -22.51 4.06 -12.01
N ASN A 854 -22.41 4.74 -10.88
CA ASN A 854 -22.73 6.16 -10.78
C ASN A 854 -21.65 7.02 -11.45
N LYS A 855 -22.05 7.81 -12.46
CA LYS A 855 -21.21 8.82 -13.16
C LYS A 855 -21.86 10.21 -13.11
N GLY A 856 -22.60 10.50 -12.04
CA GLY A 856 -23.07 11.84 -11.71
C GLY A 856 -21.91 12.80 -11.43
N ILE A 857 -22.00 14.04 -11.91
CA ILE A 857 -21.06 15.12 -11.55
C ILE A 857 -21.89 16.37 -11.21
N SER A 858 -21.90 16.79 -9.95
CA SER A 858 -22.73 17.92 -9.50
C SER A 858 -22.43 19.21 -10.28
N GLY A 859 -23.47 19.84 -10.87
CA GLY A 859 -23.32 21.03 -11.71
C GLY A 859 -22.75 20.81 -13.12
N ASN A 860 -22.62 19.55 -13.56
CA ASN A 860 -22.19 19.21 -14.93
C ASN A 860 -23.31 19.40 -15.97
N ARG A 861 -22.93 19.40 -17.26
CA ARG A 861 -23.74 19.78 -18.43
C ARG A 861 -23.54 18.82 -19.60
N LEU A 862 -24.49 18.79 -20.52
CA LEU A 862 -24.47 18.00 -21.75
C LEU A 862 -23.56 18.60 -22.82
N LEU A 863 -23.77 19.87 -23.18
CA LEU A 863 -23.22 20.46 -24.40
C LEU A 863 -21.81 21.05 -24.21
N VAL A 864 -21.65 21.84 -23.16
CA VAL A 864 -20.41 22.59 -22.86
C VAL A 864 -19.85 22.20 -21.50
N ASN A 865 -18.57 22.45 -21.25
CA ASN A 865 -17.98 22.15 -19.94
C ASN A 865 -18.64 23.01 -18.84
N GLY A 866 -18.86 22.40 -17.67
CA GLY A 866 -19.47 23.01 -16.49
C GLY A 866 -18.58 22.82 -15.27
N ALA A 867 -19.11 22.17 -14.23
CA ALA A 867 -18.30 21.69 -13.10
C ALA A 867 -17.27 20.60 -13.51
N GLY A 868 -17.47 19.95 -14.66
CA GLY A 868 -16.51 19.06 -15.29
C GLY A 868 -16.56 19.15 -16.82
N PRO A 869 -15.85 18.26 -17.54
CA PRO A 869 -16.02 18.10 -18.99
C PRO A 869 -17.48 17.74 -19.34
N SER A 870 -18.00 18.26 -20.45
CA SER A 870 -19.39 18.01 -20.84
C SER A 870 -19.72 16.53 -21.02
N ALA A 871 -20.99 16.14 -20.92
CA ALA A 871 -21.41 14.75 -21.17
C ALA A 871 -20.95 14.27 -22.55
N LEU A 872 -21.02 15.13 -23.59
CA LEU A 872 -20.45 14.86 -24.91
C LEU A 872 -18.93 14.61 -24.86
N SER A 873 -18.17 15.39 -24.09
CA SER A 873 -16.72 15.22 -23.96
C SER A 873 -16.31 13.97 -23.15
N ARG A 874 -17.05 13.64 -22.07
CA ARG A 874 -16.69 12.54 -21.16
C ARG A 874 -17.27 11.17 -21.52
N PHE A 875 -18.21 11.09 -22.46
CA PHE A 875 -18.97 9.86 -22.76
C PHE A 875 -18.11 8.61 -22.99
N ASP A 876 -17.01 8.74 -23.73
CA ASP A 876 -16.15 7.57 -24.02
C ASP A 876 -15.47 7.08 -22.74
N ARG A 877 -14.94 7.99 -21.91
CA ARG A 877 -14.32 7.68 -20.62
C ARG A 877 -15.34 7.09 -19.64
N ASP A 878 -16.46 7.77 -19.46
CA ASP A 878 -17.42 7.48 -18.38
C ASP A 878 -18.41 6.35 -18.73
N VAL A 879 -18.60 6.05 -20.02
CA VAL A 879 -19.52 5.00 -20.50
C VAL A 879 -18.79 3.98 -21.39
N LEU A 880 -18.30 4.37 -22.58
CA LEU A 880 -17.85 3.41 -23.60
C LEU A 880 -16.55 2.65 -23.27
N SER A 881 -15.84 3.06 -22.23
CA SER A 881 -14.63 2.43 -21.71
C SER A 881 -14.82 1.82 -20.31
N GLN A 882 -16.07 1.72 -19.81
CA GLN A 882 -16.36 1.00 -18.57
C GLN A 882 -16.45 -0.52 -18.83
N PRO A 883 -16.05 -1.37 -17.88
CA PRO A 883 -16.07 -2.82 -18.06
C PRO A 883 -17.50 -3.37 -18.14
N ASP A 884 -17.68 -4.33 -19.07
CA ASP A 884 -18.93 -5.08 -19.28
C ASP A 884 -20.19 -4.21 -19.49
N VAL A 885 -20.03 -2.99 -20.01
CA VAL A 885 -21.17 -2.08 -20.20
C VAL A 885 -22.13 -2.60 -21.29
N HIS A 886 -23.41 -2.72 -20.92
CA HIS A 886 -24.50 -3.09 -21.84
C HIS A 886 -25.61 -2.03 -21.89
N TRP A 887 -25.70 -1.19 -20.85
CA TRP A 887 -26.74 -0.17 -20.72
C TRP A 887 -26.17 1.15 -20.21
N VAL A 888 -26.77 2.26 -20.64
CA VAL A 888 -26.54 3.58 -20.03
C VAL A 888 -27.89 4.28 -19.80
N ILE A 889 -28.07 4.85 -18.62
CA ILE A 889 -29.18 5.76 -18.30
C ILE A 889 -28.62 7.18 -18.34
N PHE A 890 -29.08 8.00 -19.27
CA PHE A 890 -28.71 9.42 -19.33
C PHE A 890 -29.79 10.31 -18.71
N SER A 891 -29.41 11.21 -17.79
CA SER A 891 -30.33 11.89 -16.88
C SER A 891 -30.26 13.43 -16.93
N ASP A 892 -29.67 14.06 -15.91
CA ASP A 892 -29.97 15.44 -15.52
C ASP A 892 -28.97 16.52 -15.97
N ASP A 893 -27.88 16.14 -16.66
CA ASP A 893 -26.91 17.06 -17.28
C ASP A 893 -27.57 18.23 -18.06
N PRO A 894 -28.65 18.04 -18.87
CA PRO A 894 -29.29 19.12 -19.61
C PRO A 894 -29.98 20.20 -18.75
N ILE A 895 -30.38 19.91 -17.51
CA ILE A 895 -31.03 20.89 -16.62
C ILE A 895 -30.05 22.01 -16.27
N ASN A 896 -28.77 21.68 -16.08
CA ASN A 896 -27.72 22.66 -15.84
C ASN A 896 -27.31 23.45 -17.09
N ASP A 897 -27.51 22.93 -18.30
CA ASP A 897 -27.37 23.72 -19.53
C ASP A 897 -28.43 24.83 -19.58
N LEU A 898 -29.70 24.47 -19.35
CA LEU A 898 -30.82 25.42 -19.30
C LEU A 898 -30.63 26.44 -18.17
N GLY A 899 -30.30 25.96 -16.97
CA GLY A 899 -30.08 26.80 -15.80
C GLY A 899 -28.85 27.70 -15.90
N SER A 900 -27.71 27.20 -16.39
CA SER A 900 -26.39 27.83 -16.17
C SER A 900 -25.57 28.16 -17.42
N THR A 901 -26.00 27.81 -18.64
CA THR A 901 -25.34 28.27 -19.89
C THR A 901 -25.95 29.60 -20.35
N ARG A 902 -25.13 30.52 -20.88
CA ARG A 902 -25.55 31.87 -21.28
C ARG A 902 -24.97 32.24 -22.67
N PRO A 903 -25.80 32.48 -23.70
CA PRO A 903 -27.26 32.26 -23.73
C PRO A 903 -27.61 30.80 -23.43
N ALA A 904 -28.80 30.56 -22.88
CA ALA A 904 -29.28 29.19 -22.67
C ALA A 904 -29.57 28.53 -24.03
N PRO A 905 -29.25 27.23 -24.21
CA PRO A 905 -29.49 26.53 -25.46
C PRO A 905 -30.98 26.28 -25.71
N THR A 906 -31.36 26.08 -26.98
CA THR A 906 -32.72 25.64 -27.34
C THR A 906 -32.92 24.15 -27.05
N GLY A 907 -34.18 23.71 -26.99
CA GLY A 907 -34.49 22.28 -26.85
C GLY A 907 -33.88 21.45 -28.00
N ASP A 908 -33.89 21.97 -29.24
CA ASP A 908 -33.27 21.30 -30.39
C ASP A 908 -31.76 21.07 -30.23
N GLN A 909 -31.02 22.02 -29.63
CA GLN A 909 -29.59 21.85 -29.37
C GLN A 909 -29.31 20.75 -28.33
N LEU A 910 -30.16 20.64 -27.30
CA LEU A 910 -30.08 19.57 -26.31
C LEU A 910 -30.47 18.21 -26.93
N ILE A 911 -31.51 18.19 -27.75
CA ILE A 911 -31.97 17.02 -28.52
C ILE A 911 -30.84 16.48 -29.41
N ASP A 912 -30.15 17.34 -30.16
CA ASP A 912 -29.03 16.92 -31.01
C ASP A 912 -27.81 16.46 -30.18
N GLY A 913 -27.57 17.06 -29.02
CA GLY A 913 -26.60 16.54 -28.04
C GLY A 913 -26.93 15.12 -27.57
N ILE A 914 -28.20 14.85 -27.24
CA ILE A 914 -28.66 13.51 -26.82
C ILE A 914 -28.54 12.50 -27.97
N ARG A 915 -28.92 12.88 -29.20
CA ARG A 915 -28.76 12.03 -30.40
C ARG A 915 -27.31 11.61 -30.63
N LEU A 916 -26.34 12.48 -30.37
CA LEU A 916 -24.92 12.15 -30.47
C LEU A 916 -24.47 11.11 -29.42
N LEU A 917 -25.04 11.14 -28.21
CA LEU A 917 -24.78 10.13 -27.17
C LEU A 917 -25.41 8.77 -27.53
N ILE A 918 -26.68 8.78 -27.97
CA ILE A 918 -27.40 7.58 -28.47
C ILE A 918 -26.59 6.91 -29.58
N ALA A 919 -26.20 7.65 -30.62
CA ALA A 919 -25.45 7.12 -31.76
C ALA A 919 -24.10 6.50 -31.36
N ARG A 920 -23.41 7.06 -30.35
CA ARG A 920 -22.13 6.54 -29.83
C ARG A 920 -22.31 5.27 -29.00
N ALA A 921 -23.40 5.14 -28.24
CA ALA A 921 -23.74 3.91 -27.54
C ALA A 921 -24.10 2.77 -28.51
N HIS A 922 -24.93 3.07 -29.52
CA HIS A 922 -25.33 2.10 -30.55
C HIS A 922 -24.14 1.61 -31.39
N GLN A 923 -23.15 2.48 -31.68
CA GLN A 923 -21.87 2.09 -32.30
C GLN A 923 -21.02 1.12 -31.47
N ARG A 924 -21.34 0.93 -30.18
CA ARG A 924 -20.72 -0.05 -29.27
C ARG A 924 -21.68 -1.16 -28.83
N HIS A 925 -22.87 -1.26 -29.43
CA HIS A 925 -23.95 -2.18 -29.06
C HIS A 925 -24.48 -2.04 -27.61
N ILE A 926 -24.25 -0.87 -26.99
CA ILE A 926 -24.78 -0.47 -25.69
C ILE A 926 -26.18 0.11 -25.90
N GLN A 927 -27.15 -0.28 -25.08
CA GLN A 927 -28.49 0.29 -25.11
C GLN A 927 -28.55 1.62 -24.36
N PHE A 928 -29.20 2.62 -24.97
CA PHE A 928 -29.28 3.97 -24.43
C PHE A 928 -30.68 4.24 -23.88
N PHE A 929 -30.80 4.26 -22.56
CA PHE A 929 -32.02 4.59 -21.84
C PHE A 929 -32.03 6.09 -21.52
N CYS A 930 -33.05 6.79 -22.00
CA CYS A 930 -33.19 8.23 -21.80
C CYS A 930 -34.07 8.51 -20.58
N SER A 931 -33.64 9.39 -19.69
CA SER A 931 -34.55 9.98 -18.71
C SER A 931 -35.19 11.25 -19.27
N THR A 932 -36.48 11.44 -18.99
CA THR A 932 -37.07 12.79 -19.00
C THR A 932 -36.38 13.66 -17.94
N LEU A 933 -36.25 14.95 -18.21
CA LEU A 933 -35.73 15.95 -17.29
C LEU A 933 -36.78 16.26 -16.21
N THR A 934 -36.41 16.12 -14.94
CA THR A 934 -37.28 16.42 -13.79
C THR A 934 -37.79 17.87 -13.81
N PRO A 935 -38.96 18.16 -13.20
CA PRO A 935 -39.41 19.54 -12.97
C PRO A 935 -38.36 20.40 -12.24
N TYR A 936 -38.40 21.72 -12.44
CA TYR A 936 -37.49 22.64 -11.75
C TYR A 936 -38.05 24.08 -11.56
N GLU A 937 -39.35 24.29 -11.73
CA GLU A 937 -39.96 25.61 -11.47
C GLU A 937 -39.84 25.98 -9.98
N GLY A 938 -39.17 27.11 -9.73
CA GLY A 938 -38.81 27.57 -8.39
C GLY A 938 -37.31 27.52 -8.12
N ALA A 939 -36.54 26.74 -8.89
CA ALA A 939 -35.08 26.70 -8.76
C ALA A 939 -34.46 28.09 -9.05
N ASN A 940 -33.38 28.44 -8.35
CA ASN A 940 -32.74 29.76 -8.41
C ASN A 940 -32.33 30.22 -9.83
N TYR A 941 -32.14 29.28 -10.76
CA TYR A 941 -31.78 29.55 -12.16
C TYR A 941 -32.88 29.23 -13.19
N TRP A 942 -34.12 28.99 -12.74
CA TRP A 942 -35.26 28.69 -13.60
C TRP A 942 -35.68 29.88 -14.47
N THR A 943 -36.17 29.62 -15.68
CA THR A 943 -36.79 30.63 -16.55
C THR A 943 -37.91 30.01 -17.39
N PRO A 944 -38.94 30.78 -17.81
CA PRO A 944 -40.00 30.28 -18.70
C PRO A 944 -39.48 29.76 -20.05
N THR A 945 -38.39 30.35 -20.56
CA THR A 945 -37.72 29.89 -21.80
C THR A 945 -37.04 28.54 -21.58
N GLY A 946 -36.37 28.36 -20.44
CA GLY A 946 -35.78 27.09 -20.05
C GLY A 946 -36.82 26.00 -19.83
N GLU A 947 -37.95 26.34 -19.21
CA GLU A 947 -39.10 25.43 -19.04
C GLU A 947 -39.67 24.98 -20.38
N THR A 948 -39.85 25.92 -21.33
CA THR A 948 -40.28 25.60 -22.69
C THR A 948 -39.33 24.63 -23.39
N ALA A 949 -38.01 24.79 -23.19
CA ALA A 949 -37.00 23.88 -23.73
C ALA A 949 -36.94 22.53 -22.98
N ARG A 950 -37.20 22.50 -21.67
CA ARG A 950 -37.33 21.26 -20.88
C ARG A 950 -38.48 20.40 -21.41
N GLU A 951 -39.65 20.99 -21.60
CA GLU A 951 -40.81 20.31 -22.19
C GLU A 951 -40.56 19.89 -23.63
N GLN A 952 -39.89 20.71 -24.45
CA GLN A 952 -39.48 20.31 -25.81
C GLN A 952 -38.59 19.06 -25.80
N VAL A 953 -37.62 18.96 -24.88
CA VAL A 953 -36.79 17.76 -24.69
C VAL A 953 -37.63 16.58 -24.20
N ASN A 954 -38.45 16.75 -23.16
CA ASN A 954 -39.27 15.66 -22.60
C ASN A 954 -40.28 15.11 -23.63
N MET A 955 -40.93 15.97 -24.41
CA MET A 955 -41.79 15.57 -25.53
C MET A 955 -41.03 14.80 -26.61
N PHE A 956 -39.79 15.20 -26.93
CA PHE A 956 -38.94 14.47 -27.87
C PHE A 956 -38.57 13.08 -27.35
N LEU A 957 -38.10 12.99 -26.09
CA LEU A 957 -37.65 11.73 -25.49
C LEU A 957 -38.78 10.71 -25.36
N ARG A 958 -39.98 11.14 -24.98
CA ARG A 958 -41.20 10.32 -24.93
C ARG A 958 -41.70 9.85 -26.31
N SER A 959 -41.17 10.39 -27.42
CA SER A 959 -41.63 10.04 -28.76
C SER A 959 -40.87 8.85 -29.35
N GLU A 960 -41.53 8.08 -30.23
CA GLU A 960 -40.92 7.01 -31.05
C GLU A 960 -39.75 7.49 -31.93
N LYS A 961 -39.55 8.82 -32.06
CA LYS A 961 -38.49 9.46 -32.85
C LYS A 961 -37.27 9.84 -32.00
N SER A 962 -37.26 9.48 -30.71
CA SER A 962 -36.17 9.78 -29.78
C SER A 962 -34.86 9.06 -30.14
N GLY A 963 -34.96 7.80 -30.59
CA GLY A 963 -33.83 6.89 -30.79
C GLY A 963 -33.38 6.18 -29.51
N CYS A 964 -34.03 6.42 -28.37
CA CYS A 964 -33.75 5.76 -27.10
C CYS A 964 -34.24 4.30 -27.13
N ASP A 965 -33.47 3.37 -26.54
CA ASP A 965 -33.89 1.97 -26.37
C ASP A 965 -35.04 1.81 -25.37
N ALA A 966 -35.10 2.71 -24.38
CA ALA A 966 -36.19 2.85 -23.41
C ALA A 966 -36.23 4.28 -22.85
N VAL A 967 -37.34 4.64 -22.21
CA VAL A 967 -37.54 5.94 -21.55
C VAL A 967 -37.87 5.72 -20.07
N ILE A 968 -37.17 6.42 -19.19
CA ILE A 968 -37.43 6.44 -17.74
C ILE A 968 -38.06 7.80 -17.43
N ASP A 969 -39.34 7.80 -17.06
CA ASP A 969 -40.12 9.03 -16.89
C ASP A 969 -39.95 9.63 -15.49
N GLN A 970 -38.73 10.09 -15.16
CA GLN A 970 -38.44 10.75 -13.88
C GLN A 970 -39.29 12.00 -13.64
N ASP A 971 -39.70 12.69 -14.70
CA ASP A 971 -40.57 13.86 -14.68
C ASP A 971 -41.94 13.48 -14.06
N SER A 972 -42.62 12.46 -14.60
CA SER A 972 -43.87 11.93 -14.03
C SER A 972 -43.69 11.18 -12.71
N ALA A 973 -42.49 10.65 -12.45
CA ALA A 973 -42.17 10.02 -11.16
C ALA A 973 -42.01 11.04 -10.02
N THR A 974 -41.77 12.32 -10.33
CA THR A 974 -41.37 13.32 -9.32
C THR A 974 -42.20 14.60 -9.28
N HIS A 975 -42.99 14.92 -10.30
CA HIS A 975 -43.77 16.17 -10.30
C HIS A 975 -44.98 16.17 -9.37
N ASP A 976 -45.44 17.38 -9.01
CA ASP A 976 -46.75 17.59 -8.39
C ASP A 976 -47.86 17.41 -9.46
N PRO A 977 -48.81 16.46 -9.31
CA PRO A 977 -49.89 16.29 -10.28
C PRO A 977 -50.83 17.51 -10.42
N ALA A 978 -50.82 18.44 -9.48
CA ALA A 978 -51.51 19.73 -9.59
C ALA A 978 -50.65 20.82 -10.25
N HIS A 979 -49.32 20.68 -10.22
CA HIS A 979 -48.35 21.64 -10.76
C HIS A 979 -47.16 20.92 -11.45
N PRO A 980 -47.34 20.31 -12.64
CA PRO A 980 -46.36 19.37 -13.22
C PRO A 980 -44.97 19.96 -13.54
N THR A 981 -44.81 21.28 -13.55
CA THR A 981 -43.53 21.99 -13.70
C THR A 981 -42.70 22.04 -12.41
N ARG A 982 -43.26 21.59 -11.28
CA ARG A 982 -42.65 21.60 -9.92
C ARG A 982 -42.52 20.18 -9.38
N PHE A 983 -41.50 19.96 -8.55
CA PHE A 983 -41.43 18.74 -7.73
C PHE A 983 -42.64 18.62 -6.81
N LEU A 984 -43.12 17.39 -6.59
CA LEU A 984 -44.05 17.08 -5.52
C LEU A 984 -43.42 17.50 -4.17
N PRO A 985 -44.11 18.23 -3.28
CA PRO A 985 -43.52 18.71 -2.03
C PRO A 985 -43.00 17.62 -1.07
N ALA A 986 -43.41 16.37 -1.26
CA ALA A 986 -42.88 15.22 -0.52
C ALA A 986 -41.51 14.72 -1.04
N TYR A 987 -41.15 15.07 -2.28
CA TYR A 987 -39.92 14.64 -2.97
C TYR A 987 -38.88 15.76 -3.10
N ASP A 988 -39.29 17.03 -3.04
CA ASP A 988 -38.38 18.19 -3.07
C ASP A 988 -37.44 18.23 -1.84
N SER A 989 -36.19 18.64 -2.04
CA SER A 989 -35.22 18.90 -0.96
C SER A 989 -35.32 20.32 -0.35
N GLY A 990 -36.27 21.13 -0.83
CA GLY A 990 -36.47 22.53 -0.45
C GLY A 990 -35.64 23.52 -1.28
N ASP A 991 -35.03 23.08 -2.38
CA ASP A 991 -34.36 23.96 -3.36
C ASP A 991 -35.02 23.95 -4.75
N HIS A 992 -36.15 23.24 -4.91
CA HIS A 992 -36.95 23.15 -6.13
C HIS A 992 -36.18 22.60 -7.35
N LEU A 993 -35.06 21.91 -7.12
CA LEU A 993 -34.16 21.40 -8.16
C LEU A 993 -33.70 19.95 -7.89
N HIS A 994 -33.44 19.61 -6.64
CA HIS A 994 -32.93 18.29 -6.26
C HIS A 994 -33.92 17.52 -5.41
N PRO A 995 -34.10 16.22 -5.67
CA PRO A 995 -34.92 15.37 -4.83
C PRO A 995 -34.25 15.05 -3.48
N ASN A 996 -35.08 14.85 -2.47
CA ASN A 996 -34.72 14.23 -1.19
C ASN A 996 -34.74 12.69 -1.30
N ASP A 997 -34.44 11.96 -0.22
CA ASP A 997 -34.43 10.48 -0.16
C ASP A 997 -35.70 9.81 -0.75
N ALA A 998 -36.88 10.41 -0.59
CA ALA A 998 -38.13 9.89 -1.14
C ALA A 998 -38.23 10.14 -2.65
N GLY A 999 -37.75 11.30 -3.13
CA GLY A 999 -37.66 11.61 -4.56
C GLY A 999 -36.61 10.74 -5.30
N HIS A 1000 -35.44 10.51 -4.71
CA HIS A 1000 -34.45 9.57 -5.23
C HIS A 1000 -35.03 8.14 -5.32
N ARG A 1001 -35.77 7.71 -4.29
CA ARG A 1001 -36.50 6.43 -4.32
C ARG A 1001 -37.60 6.39 -5.38
N ALA A 1002 -38.30 7.49 -5.64
CA ALA A 1002 -39.31 7.59 -6.70
C ALA A 1002 -38.67 7.45 -8.10
N ILE A 1003 -37.56 8.14 -8.34
CA ILE A 1003 -36.75 8.00 -9.57
C ILE A 1003 -36.28 6.55 -9.76
N ALA A 1004 -35.68 5.95 -8.72
CA ALA A 1004 -35.21 4.57 -8.79
C ALA A 1004 -36.35 3.57 -9.05
N ASN A 1005 -37.54 3.83 -8.51
CA ASN A 1005 -38.74 3.01 -8.72
C ASN A 1005 -39.33 3.13 -10.14
N ALA A 1006 -39.13 4.26 -10.83
CA ALA A 1006 -39.57 4.46 -12.21
C ALA A 1006 -38.79 3.63 -13.24
N VAL A 1007 -37.64 3.07 -12.85
CA VAL A 1007 -36.87 2.16 -13.70
C VAL A 1007 -37.51 0.76 -13.68
N ASP A 1008 -38.02 0.32 -14.83
CA ASP A 1008 -38.40 -1.08 -15.04
C ASP A 1008 -37.14 -1.97 -15.08
N LEU A 1009 -37.13 -3.01 -14.27
CA LEU A 1009 -36.00 -3.92 -14.15
C LEU A 1009 -35.93 -4.91 -15.33
N SER A 1010 -37.01 -5.17 -16.07
CA SER A 1010 -36.94 -6.08 -17.24
C SER A 1010 -36.10 -5.51 -18.39
N LEU A 1011 -35.80 -4.21 -18.37
CA LEU A 1011 -34.86 -3.58 -19.32
C LEU A 1011 -33.44 -4.17 -19.23
N PHE A 1012 -33.08 -4.80 -18.11
CA PHE A 1012 -31.77 -5.41 -17.86
C PHE A 1012 -31.76 -6.94 -17.97
N SER A 1013 -32.85 -7.58 -18.40
CA SER A 1013 -32.86 -9.04 -18.61
C SER A 1013 -32.36 -9.41 -20.02
N ARG A 1014 -31.05 -9.66 -20.13
CA ARG A 1014 -30.39 -10.33 -21.26
C ARG A 1014 -29.89 -11.73 -20.83
#